data_AF-B9UQT1-F1
#
_entry.id   AF-B9UQT1-F1
#
_cell.length_a   1.000
_cell.length_b   1.000
_cell.length_c   1.000
_cell.angle_alpha   90.00
_cell.angle_beta   90.00
_cell.angle_gamma   90.00
#
_symmetry.space_group_name_H-M   'P 1'
#
loop_
_entity.id
_entity.type
_entity.pdbx_description
1 polymer ?
#
loop_
_entity_poly.entity_id
_entity_poly.type
_entity_poly.pdbx_seq_one_letter_code
_entity_poly.pdbx_strand_id
1 'polypeptide(L)'
;MKKINKFFVAFSALLLILTSLLSVAPAFAEEERTTETVTLHKILQTETNLKNSAFPGTKGLDGTEYDGKAIDKLDSYFGNDSKDIGGAYFILANSKGEYIKANDKNKLKPEFSGNTPKTTLNISEAVGGLTEENAGIKFETTGLRGDFQIIELKDKSTYNNGGAILADSKAVPVKITLPLINKDGVVKDAHVYPKNTETKPQIDKNFADKNLDYINNQKDKGTISATVGDVKKYTVGTKILKGSDYKKLVWTDSMTKGLTFNNDVTVTLDGANFEQSNYTLVADDQGFRLVLNATGLSKVAEAAKTKDVEIKINYSATVNGSTVVEKSENNDVKLDYGNNPTTENEPQTGNPVNKEITVRKTWAVDGNEVNKGDEKVDAVFTLQVKDSDKWVNVDSATATAATDFKYTFKNLDNAKTYRVVERVSGYAPAYVSFVGGVVTIKNNKNSNDPTPINPSEPKVVTYGRKFVKTNQDGSERLAGATFLVKNSQSQYLARKSGVATNEAHKAVTDAKVQLDEAVKAYNKLTKEQQESQDGKAALNLIDEKQTAYNEAFAKANYSYEWVVDKNAANVVKLISNTAGKFEITGLNAGEYSLEETQAPTGYAKLSSDVSFKVNDTSYSEGASNDIAYDKDSGKTDAQKVVNKKVTIPQTGGIGTILFTIIGLSIMLGAVVIMKRRQSEEA
;
A
#
# COMPACT_ATOMS: atom_id res chain seq x y z
N MET A 1 12.77 45.47 1.71
CA MET A 1 11.73 46.15 2.51
C MET A 1 10.59 45.18 2.77
N LYS A 2 10.38 44.87 4.05
CA LYS A 2 9.39 43.92 4.57
C LYS A 2 7.96 44.42 4.30
N LYS A 3 7.12 43.62 3.65
CA LYS A 3 5.66 43.73 3.77
C LYS A 3 5.16 42.43 4.38
N ILE A 4 4.96 42.48 5.70
CA ILE A 4 4.32 41.44 6.50
C ILE A 4 2.83 41.49 6.19
N ASN A 5 2.32 40.46 5.51
CA ASN A 5 0.89 40.25 5.33
C ASN A 5 0.27 39.88 6.68
N LYS A 6 -0.47 40.83 7.24
CA LYS A 6 -1.40 40.62 8.35
C LYS A 6 -2.54 39.74 7.85
N PHE A 7 -2.52 38.45 8.20
CA PHE A 7 -3.69 37.61 8.08
C PHE A 7 -4.70 37.97 9.18
N PHE A 8 -5.94 38.19 8.76
CA PHE A 8 -7.11 38.36 9.60
C PHE A 8 -7.32 37.09 10.43
N VAL A 9 -6.92 37.13 11.71
CA VAL A 9 -7.47 36.26 12.75
C VAL A 9 -8.77 36.93 13.18
N ALA A 10 -9.92 36.37 12.82
CA ALA A 10 -11.20 36.83 13.35
C ALA A 10 -11.21 36.57 14.87
N PHE A 11 -11.10 37.66 15.64
CA PHE A 11 -11.08 37.67 17.09
C PHE A 11 -12.47 37.31 17.64
N SER A 12 -12.62 36.13 18.22
CA SER A 12 -13.67 35.81 19.18
C SER A 12 -13.03 35.32 20.49
N ALA A 13 -12.15 36.16 21.05
CA ALA A 13 -11.61 35.96 22.39
C ALA A 13 -12.49 36.73 23.39
N LEU A 14 -13.07 36.02 24.36
CA LEU A 14 -13.70 36.64 25.50
C LEU A 14 -12.59 37.25 26.37
N LEU A 15 -12.58 38.57 26.50
CA LEU A 15 -11.92 39.24 27.60
C LEU A 15 -12.96 39.26 28.72
N LEU A 16 -12.73 38.49 29.79
CA LEU A 16 -13.58 38.55 30.99
C LEU A 16 -13.33 39.89 31.70
N ILE A 17 -13.99 40.95 31.23
CA ILE A 17 -14.14 42.20 31.98
C ILE A 17 -15.53 42.18 32.62
N LEU A 18 -15.64 41.72 33.87
CA LEU A 18 -16.78 42.11 34.71
C LEU A 18 -16.41 43.43 35.40
N THR A 19 -16.72 44.55 34.74
CA THR A 19 -16.70 45.87 35.37
C THR A 19 -18.13 46.36 35.57
N SER A 20 -18.57 46.47 36.83
CA SER A 20 -19.49 47.54 37.23
C SER A 20 -18.70 48.52 38.09
N LEU A 21 -18.53 49.75 37.58
CA LEU A 21 -17.92 50.85 38.30
C LEU A 21 -18.50 51.00 39.71
N LEU A 22 -17.63 51.16 40.72
CA LEU A 22 -17.83 52.15 41.80
C LEU A 22 -16.54 52.33 42.61
N SER A 23 -16.05 53.56 42.58
CA SER A 23 -14.98 54.11 43.40
C SER A 23 -15.53 54.55 44.76
N VAL A 24 -15.11 53.93 45.86
CA VAL A 24 -14.71 54.59 47.13
C VAL A 24 -14.13 53.54 48.10
N ALA A 25 -12.95 53.82 48.62
CA ALA A 25 -12.35 53.10 49.74
C ALA A 25 -12.98 53.53 51.07
N PRO A 26 -12.97 52.65 52.09
CA PRO A 26 -12.15 52.96 53.26
C PRO A 26 -11.21 51.81 53.62
N ALA A 27 -10.04 52.20 54.14
CA ALA A 27 -9.00 51.33 54.65
C ALA A 27 -9.50 50.53 55.87
N PHE A 28 -9.68 49.23 55.65
CA PHE A 28 -9.58 48.18 56.67
C PHE A 28 -8.53 47.19 56.17
N ALA A 29 -7.79 46.58 57.09
CA ALA A 29 -6.64 45.72 56.85
C ALA A 29 -6.71 44.96 55.51
N GLU A 30 -5.71 45.19 54.67
CA GLU A 30 -5.59 44.70 53.29
C GLU A 30 -5.41 43.16 53.32
N GLU A 31 -6.47 42.41 53.62
CA GLU A 31 -6.57 41.03 53.16
C GLU A 31 -6.43 41.11 51.64
N GLU A 32 -5.32 40.61 51.10
CA GLU A 32 -5.05 40.65 49.67
C GLU A 32 -6.26 40.07 48.92
N ARG A 33 -6.99 40.95 48.23
CA ARG A 33 -8.13 40.63 47.38
C ARG A 33 -7.64 39.84 46.17
N THR A 34 -7.38 38.54 46.33
CA THR A 34 -6.80 37.66 45.30
C THR A 34 -7.77 36.59 44.82
N THR A 35 -7.73 36.30 43.53
CA THR A 35 -8.22 35.02 43.01
C THR A 35 -7.15 33.98 43.30
N GLU A 36 -7.42 33.15 44.30
CA GLU A 36 -6.51 32.13 44.80
C GLU A 36 -6.32 31.04 43.75
N THR A 37 -7.39 30.67 43.04
CA THR A 37 -7.35 29.60 42.04
C THR A 37 -8.21 29.87 40.82
N VAL A 38 -7.81 29.28 39.68
CA VAL A 38 -8.61 29.21 38.45
C VAL A 38 -8.68 27.76 38.01
N THR A 39 -9.88 27.18 38.00
CA THR A 39 -10.13 25.83 37.48
C THR A 39 -10.62 25.91 36.04
N LEU A 40 -9.93 25.24 35.12
CA LEU A 40 -10.31 25.17 33.71
C LEU A 40 -11.00 23.83 33.42
N HIS A 41 -12.23 23.88 32.96
CA HIS A 41 -13.03 22.73 32.53
C HIS A 41 -13.07 22.70 31.00
N LYS A 42 -12.63 21.60 30.38
CA LYS A 42 -12.59 21.52 28.93
C LYS A 42 -13.90 20.96 28.42
N ILE A 43 -14.69 21.78 27.72
CA ILE A 43 -16.02 21.35 27.29
C ILE A 43 -15.99 20.84 25.86
N LEU A 44 -16.29 19.56 25.66
CA LEU A 44 -16.62 18.99 24.36
C LEU A 44 -18.04 19.42 23.96
N GLN A 45 -18.19 19.82 22.70
CA GLN A 45 -19.42 20.36 22.11
C GLN A 45 -19.75 19.66 20.80
N THR A 46 -21.04 19.56 20.49
CA THR A 46 -21.49 19.31 19.12
C THR A 46 -21.14 20.53 18.23
N GLU A 47 -21.04 20.32 16.93
CA GLU A 47 -20.77 21.43 15.98
C GLU A 47 -21.85 22.53 16.07
N THR A 48 -23.10 22.13 16.27
CA THR A 48 -24.24 23.05 16.43
C THR A 48 -24.06 23.94 17.66
N ASN A 49 -23.77 23.35 18.82
CA ASN A 49 -23.63 24.13 20.05
C ASN A 49 -22.36 25.00 20.04
N LEU A 50 -21.26 24.51 19.45
CA LEU A 50 -20.03 25.29 19.33
C LEU A 50 -20.29 26.61 18.58
N LYS A 51 -21.15 26.60 17.55
CA LYS A 51 -21.49 27.82 16.77
C LYS A 51 -22.55 28.70 17.40
N ASN A 52 -23.19 28.28 18.49
CA ASN A 52 -24.21 29.09 19.13
C ASN A 52 -23.66 30.48 19.47
N SER A 53 -24.39 31.53 19.05
CA SER A 53 -24.00 32.93 19.22
C SER A 53 -24.06 33.39 20.68
N ALA A 54 -24.74 32.66 21.56
CA ALA A 54 -24.70 32.89 23.00
C ALA A 54 -23.29 32.73 23.58
N PHE A 55 -22.43 31.98 22.88
CA PHE A 55 -21.04 31.78 23.27
C PHE A 55 -20.09 32.41 22.23
N PRO A 56 -18.91 32.90 22.63
CA PRO A 56 -18.57 33.20 24.02
C PRO A 56 -19.47 34.33 24.58
N GLY A 57 -19.95 34.16 25.80
CA GLY A 57 -20.86 35.09 26.48
C GLY A 57 -20.98 34.70 27.96
N THR A 58 -21.68 35.52 28.74
CA THR A 58 -21.82 35.35 30.20
C THR A 58 -23.18 34.78 30.61
N LYS A 59 -24.06 34.43 29.67
CA LYS A 59 -25.39 33.91 29.95
C LYS A 59 -25.56 32.55 29.27
N GLY A 60 -25.99 31.55 30.03
CA GLY A 60 -26.27 30.20 29.54
C GLY A 60 -27.55 30.13 28.71
N LEU A 61 -27.75 29.02 28.00
CA LEU A 61 -28.96 28.76 27.22
C LEU A 61 -30.21 28.58 28.10
N ASP A 62 -30.02 28.17 29.35
CA ASP A 62 -31.02 28.10 30.41
C ASP A 62 -31.32 29.48 31.05
N GLY A 63 -30.60 30.53 30.63
CA GLY A 63 -30.73 31.88 31.15
C GLY A 63 -29.89 32.19 32.38
N THR A 64 -29.12 31.23 32.90
CA THR A 64 -28.25 31.39 34.07
C THR A 64 -27.09 32.35 33.74
N GLU A 65 -26.89 33.38 34.57
CA GLU A 65 -25.74 34.28 34.45
C GLU A 65 -24.49 33.62 35.06
N TYR A 66 -23.38 33.63 34.33
CA TYR A 66 -22.09 33.16 34.80
C TYR A 66 -21.45 34.23 35.69
N ASP A 67 -21.19 33.85 36.94
CA ASP A 67 -20.64 34.70 37.98
C ASP A 67 -19.16 34.41 38.28
N GLY A 68 -18.51 33.58 37.46
CA GLY A 68 -17.13 33.13 37.69
C GLY A 68 -17.00 31.83 38.48
N LYS A 69 -18.08 31.29 39.05
CA LYS A 69 -18.07 30.02 39.80
C LYS A 69 -18.35 28.81 38.90
N ALA A 70 -18.29 27.63 39.50
CA ALA A 70 -18.60 26.38 38.85
C ALA A 70 -20.05 26.34 38.31
N ILE A 71 -20.22 25.76 37.12
CA ILE A 71 -21.52 25.52 36.48
C ILE A 71 -21.91 24.06 36.72
N ASP A 72 -23.01 23.84 37.45
CA ASP A 72 -23.44 22.49 37.85
C ASP A 72 -24.04 21.67 36.69
N LYS A 73 -24.77 22.32 35.77
CA LYS A 73 -25.50 21.65 34.67
C LYS A 73 -24.97 22.10 33.30
N LEU A 74 -23.89 21.47 32.86
CA LEU A 74 -23.19 21.84 31.62
C LEU A 74 -24.05 21.71 30.36
N ASP A 75 -24.91 20.70 30.31
CA ASP A 75 -25.83 20.46 29.19
C ASP A 75 -26.94 21.53 29.09
N SER A 76 -27.47 21.96 30.23
CA SER A 76 -28.47 23.02 30.31
C SER A 76 -27.86 24.38 29.98
N TYR A 77 -26.63 24.61 30.48
CA TYR A 77 -25.94 25.87 30.27
C TYR A 77 -25.41 26.01 28.85
N PHE A 78 -24.68 25.01 28.34
CA PHE A 78 -24.00 25.09 27.03
C PHE A 78 -24.77 24.42 25.88
N GLY A 79 -25.79 23.61 26.17
CA GLY A 79 -26.59 22.85 25.22
C GLY A 79 -26.41 21.35 25.36
N ASN A 80 -27.41 20.57 24.92
CA ASN A 80 -27.39 19.11 25.04
C ASN A 80 -26.10 18.50 24.46
N ASP A 81 -25.64 17.41 25.08
CA ASP A 81 -24.39 16.69 24.74
C ASP A 81 -23.09 17.44 25.04
N SER A 82 -23.16 18.58 25.75
CA SER A 82 -21.97 19.25 26.31
C SER A 82 -21.36 18.42 27.44
N LYS A 83 -20.06 18.14 27.37
CA LYS A 83 -19.36 17.28 28.35
C LYS A 83 -18.05 17.91 28.80
N ASP A 84 -17.74 17.84 30.09
CA ASP A 84 -16.40 18.15 30.58
C ASP A 84 -15.48 16.94 30.34
N ILE A 85 -14.37 17.14 29.64
CA ILE A 85 -13.49 16.08 29.17
C ILE A 85 -12.09 16.17 29.79
N GLY A 86 -11.54 15.00 30.12
CA GLY A 86 -10.13 14.86 30.48
C GLY A 86 -9.21 14.82 29.26
N GLY A 87 -7.91 15.01 29.49
CA GLY A 87 -6.87 14.79 28.49
C GLY A 87 -6.59 15.95 27.53
N ALA A 88 -7.16 17.14 27.74
CA ALA A 88 -6.75 18.34 27.01
C ALA A 88 -5.63 19.06 27.74
N TYR A 89 -4.54 19.41 27.05
CA TYR A 89 -3.38 20.06 27.69
C TYR A 89 -3.45 21.58 27.61
N PHE A 90 -3.24 22.25 28.74
CA PHE A 90 -3.27 23.71 28.84
C PHE A 90 -2.05 24.27 29.57
N ILE A 91 -1.61 25.47 29.16
CA ILE A 91 -0.53 26.22 29.79
C ILE A 91 -0.99 27.64 30.11
N LEU A 92 -0.62 28.14 31.29
CA LEU A 92 -0.77 29.54 31.68
C LEU A 92 0.36 30.39 31.09
N ALA A 93 0.00 31.49 30.43
CA ALA A 93 0.89 32.45 29.81
C ALA A 93 0.51 33.88 30.22
N ASN A 94 1.45 34.81 30.11
CA ASN A 94 1.16 36.23 30.28
C ASN A 94 0.44 36.81 29.04
N SER A 95 0.07 38.09 29.10
CA SER A 95 -0.61 38.79 27.99
C SER A 95 0.16 38.82 26.66
N LYS A 96 1.48 38.61 26.68
CA LYS A 96 2.36 38.52 25.50
C LYS A 96 2.47 37.10 24.95
N GLY A 97 1.92 36.09 25.63
CA GLY A 97 2.02 34.69 25.27
C GLY A 97 3.28 33.98 25.78
N GLU A 98 4.08 34.61 26.64
CA GLU A 98 5.21 33.96 27.29
C GLU A 98 4.70 33.05 28.42
N TYR A 99 5.16 31.79 28.47
CA TYR A 99 4.66 30.84 29.46
C TYR A 99 5.10 31.21 30.86
N ILE A 100 4.19 31.12 31.82
CA ILE A 100 4.50 31.31 33.23
C ILE A 100 5.26 30.09 33.71
N LYS A 101 6.43 30.29 34.34
CA LYS A 101 7.25 29.21 34.86
C LYS A 101 6.62 28.65 36.13
N ALA A 102 6.54 27.32 36.22
CA ALA A 102 6.04 26.62 37.39
C ALA A 102 7.06 26.54 38.52
N ASN A 103 6.56 26.42 39.73
CA ASN A 103 7.32 26.08 40.92
C ASN A 103 7.88 24.66 40.80
N ASP A 104 9.11 24.45 41.26
CA ASP A 104 9.80 23.16 41.17
C ASP A 104 9.04 22.00 41.86
N LYS A 105 8.21 22.31 42.87
CA LYS A 105 7.43 21.32 43.64
C LYS A 105 5.99 21.15 43.15
N ASN A 106 5.43 22.11 42.42
CA ASN A 106 4.04 22.05 41.94
C ASN A 106 3.92 22.67 40.54
N LYS A 107 3.62 21.83 39.54
CA LYS A 107 3.46 22.22 38.13
C LYS A 107 2.24 23.11 37.86
N LEU A 108 1.32 23.24 38.81
CA LEU A 108 0.13 24.08 38.69
C LEU A 108 0.28 25.42 39.43
N LYS A 109 1.44 25.68 40.04
CA LYS A 109 1.74 26.89 40.82
C LYS A 109 2.84 27.72 40.15
N PRO A 110 2.67 29.03 39.93
CA PRO A 110 3.71 29.90 39.41
C PRO A 110 4.93 30.03 40.34
N GLU A 111 6.11 30.16 39.74
CA GLU A 111 7.32 30.61 40.41
C GLU A 111 7.45 32.14 40.30
N PHE A 112 7.85 32.82 41.37
CA PHE A 112 7.98 34.27 41.42
C PHE A 112 9.42 34.73 41.66
N SER A 113 9.75 35.93 41.15
CA SER A 113 10.90 36.73 41.56
C SER A 113 10.38 38.03 42.16
N GLY A 114 10.37 38.12 43.50
CA GLY A 114 9.60 39.15 44.19
C GLY A 114 8.12 39.03 43.87
N ASN A 115 7.49 40.12 43.42
CA ASN A 115 6.06 40.16 43.04
C ASN A 115 5.81 39.89 41.55
N THR A 116 6.84 39.51 40.79
CA THR A 116 6.72 39.26 39.34
C THR A 116 6.81 37.76 39.05
N PRO A 117 5.84 37.16 38.33
CA PRO A 117 5.92 35.76 37.94
C PRO A 117 7.07 35.57 36.93
N LYS A 118 7.86 34.52 37.12
CA LYS A 118 8.90 34.15 36.16
C LYS A 118 8.25 33.57 34.90
N THR A 119 8.93 33.75 33.77
CA THR A 119 8.52 33.18 32.49
C THR A 119 9.54 32.16 31.98
N THR A 120 9.10 31.29 31.07
CA THR A 120 9.94 30.31 30.39
C THR A 120 9.43 30.12 28.95
N LEU A 121 10.30 29.63 28.07
CA LEU A 121 9.91 29.15 26.74
C LEU A 121 9.80 27.62 26.69
N ASN A 122 10.24 26.94 27.75
CA ASN A 122 10.21 25.49 27.85
C ASN A 122 8.85 25.02 28.38
N ILE A 123 8.11 24.28 27.55
CA ILE A 123 6.79 23.73 27.91
C ILE A 123 6.85 22.88 29.18
N SER A 124 7.90 22.08 29.39
CA SER A 124 7.98 21.20 30.57
C SER A 124 8.22 21.92 31.89
N GLU A 125 8.64 23.19 31.83
CA GLU A 125 8.84 24.07 32.98
C GLU A 125 7.63 24.97 33.24
N ALA A 126 6.67 25.05 32.32
CA ALA A 126 5.55 25.96 32.41
C ALA A 126 4.48 25.49 33.41
N VAL A 127 3.68 26.44 33.91
CA VAL A 127 2.45 26.16 34.66
C VAL A 127 1.43 25.58 33.70
N GLY A 128 1.15 24.29 33.82
CA GLY A 128 0.33 23.58 32.84
C GLY A 128 0.16 22.10 33.12
N GLY A 129 -0.79 21.48 32.42
CA GLY A 129 -1.13 20.07 32.59
C GLY A 129 -2.34 19.64 31.77
N LEU A 130 -2.70 18.36 31.91
CA LEU A 130 -3.90 17.78 31.32
C LEU A 130 -5.11 18.09 32.20
N THR A 131 -6.27 18.28 31.57
CA THR A 131 -7.56 18.28 32.28
C THR A 131 -7.91 16.88 32.78
N GLU A 132 -8.58 16.82 33.92
CA GLU A 132 -9.25 15.62 34.41
C GLU A 132 -10.73 15.69 34.06
N GLU A 133 -11.34 14.53 33.74
CA GLU A 133 -12.75 14.47 33.37
C GLU A 133 -13.64 14.91 34.53
N ASN A 134 -14.58 15.82 34.28
CA ASN A 134 -15.48 16.46 35.25
C ASN A 134 -14.81 17.31 36.36
N ALA A 135 -13.49 17.24 36.53
CA ALA A 135 -12.75 18.01 37.54
C ALA A 135 -11.97 19.19 36.92
N GLY A 136 -11.62 19.11 35.63
CA GLY A 136 -10.83 20.12 34.94
C GLY A 136 -9.36 20.12 35.37
N ILE A 137 -8.71 21.28 35.30
CA ILE A 137 -7.34 21.52 35.80
C ILE A 137 -7.32 22.79 36.64
N LYS A 138 -6.82 22.70 37.88
CA LYS A 138 -6.86 23.79 38.86
C LYS A 138 -5.50 24.48 38.98
N PHE A 139 -5.39 25.70 38.46
CA PHE A 139 -4.21 26.54 38.57
C PHE A 139 -4.21 27.31 39.89
N GLU A 140 -3.08 27.32 40.61
CA GLU A 140 -2.88 28.24 41.73
C GLU A 140 -2.50 29.62 41.18
N THR A 141 -3.33 30.64 41.45
CA THR A 141 -3.16 31.98 40.87
C THR A 141 -2.90 33.07 41.91
N THR A 142 -2.77 32.70 43.19
CA THR A 142 -2.36 33.60 44.26
C THR A 142 -1.10 34.37 43.86
N GLY A 143 -1.12 35.69 44.04
CA GLY A 143 -0.03 36.61 43.68
C GLY A 143 0.02 37.06 42.22
N LEU A 144 -0.72 36.44 41.29
CA LEU A 144 -0.80 36.93 39.90
C LEU A 144 -1.69 38.17 39.80
N ARG A 145 -1.25 39.16 39.00
CA ARG A 145 -1.95 40.44 38.78
C ARG A 145 -1.86 40.86 37.31
N GLY A 146 -2.96 41.34 36.75
CA GLY A 146 -3.05 41.79 35.36
C GLY A 146 -3.56 40.71 34.40
N ASP A 147 -3.24 40.87 33.12
CA ASP A 147 -3.79 40.05 32.04
C ASP A 147 -2.95 38.80 31.75
N PHE A 148 -3.63 37.66 31.68
CA PHE A 148 -3.06 36.35 31.40
C PHE A 148 -3.88 35.62 30.33
N GLN A 149 -3.30 34.55 29.80
CA GLN A 149 -3.92 33.68 28.83
C GLN A 149 -3.71 32.22 29.25
N ILE A 150 -4.70 31.37 29.04
CA ILE A 150 -4.55 29.92 29.17
C ILE A 150 -4.67 29.32 27.77
N ILE A 151 -3.55 28.78 27.28
CA ILE A 151 -3.35 28.33 25.90
C ILE A 151 -3.52 26.81 25.83
N GLU A 152 -4.31 26.33 24.87
CA GLU A 152 -4.45 24.90 24.60
C GLU A 152 -3.33 24.43 23.66
N LEU A 153 -2.66 23.33 24.00
CA LEU A 153 -1.65 22.67 23.17
C LEU A 153 -2.14 21.28 22.75
N LYS A 154 -2.79 21.21 21.58
CA LYS A 154 -3.37 19.95 21.06
C LYS A 154 -2.35 18.84 20.79
N ASP A 155 -1.10 19.19 20.52
CA ASP A 155 0.03 18.26 20.35
C ASP A 155 0.58 17.73 21.69
N LYS A 156 0.05 18.22 22.82
CA LYS A 156 0.33 17.70 24.17
C LYS A 156 -0.89 17.05 24.81
N SER A 157 -2.07 17.21 24.21
CA SER A 157 -3.29 16.53 24.63
C SER A 157 -3.20 15.02 24.42
N THR A 158 -3.81 14.27 25.34
CA THR A 158 -3.98 12.81 25.30
C THR A 158 -5.40 12.40 24.92
N TYR A 159 -6.31 13.37 24.75
CA TYR A 159 -7.71 13.12 24.41
C TYR A 159 -7.86 12.33 23.11
N ASN A 160 -8.51 11.17 23.20
CA ASN A 160 -8.81 10.29 22.08
C ASN A 160 -10.08 9.50 22.38
N ASN A 161 -11.10 9.68 21.55
CA ASN A 161 -12.38 8.96 21.64
C ASN A 161 -12.57 8.05 20.43
N GLY A 162 -12.03 6.83 20.48
CA GLY A 162 -12.13 5.88 19.37
C GLY A 162 -11.48 6.38 18.07
N GLY A 163 -10.45 7.22 18.16
CA GLY A 163 -9.76 7.90 17.07
C GLY A 163 -10.26 9.32 16.79
N ALA A 164 -11.38 9.75 17.37
CA ALA A 164 -11.75 11.16 17.32
C ALA A 164 -10.82 11.96 18.24
N ILE A 165 -10.31 13.09 17.73
CA ILE A 165 -9.41 13.99 18.47
C ILE A 165 -9.92 15.42 18.41
N LEU A 166 -9.43 16.24 19.33
CA LEU A 166 -9.81 17.65 19.47
C LEU A 166 -9.62 18.42 18.16
N ALA A 167 -10.69 19.07 17.71
CA ALA A 167 -10.81 19.73 16.41
C ALA A 167 -11.10 21.23 16.59
N ASP A 168 -12.22 21.74 16.11
CA ASP A 168 -12.54 23.17 16.21
C ASP A 168 -12.62 23.61 17.67
N SER A 169 -12.36 24.88 17.93
CA SER A 169 -12.27 25.41 19.29
C SER A 169 -12.92 26.78 19.41
N LYS A 170 -13.44 27.09 20.60
CA LYS A 170 -14.05 28.37 20.92
C LYS A 170 -13.69 28.80 22.32
N ALA A 171 -13.44 30.12 22.48
CA ALA A 171 -12.86 30.69 23.70
C ALA A 171 -11.48 30.08 24.05
N VAL A 172 -10.68 29.79 23.04
CA VAL A 172 -9.29 29.33 23.14
C VAL A 172 -8.40 30.31 22.34
N PRO A 173 -7.34 30.90 22.93
CA PRO A 173 -6.95 30.81 24.34
C PRO A 173 -7.99 31.49 25.26
N VAL A 174 -8.05 31.04 26.52
CA VAL A 174 -8.85 31.70 27.54
C VAL A 174 -8.11 32.96 27.98
N LYS A 175 -8.71 34.14 27.90
CA LYS A 175 -8.09 35.39 28.37
C LYS A 175 -8.71 35.80 29.69
N ILE A 176 -7.89 35.99 30.71
CA ILE A 176 -8.32 36.31 32.08
C ILE A 176 -7.54 37.50 32.63
N THR A 177 -8.21 38.35 33.41
CA THR A 177 -7.59 39.43 34.19
C THR A 177 -7.69 39.07 35.67
N LEU A 178 -6.57 39.09 36.39
CA LEU A 178 -6.49 38.73 37.80
C LEU A 178 -6.18 39.94 38.70
N PRO A 179 -6.83 40.07 39.87
CA PRO A 179 -7.88 39.19 40.41
C PRO A 179 -9.19 39.29 39.59
N LEU A 180 -9.91 38.17 39.49
CA LEU A 180 -11.21 38.11 38.83
C LEU A 180 -12.27 38.66 39.78
N ILE A 181 -13.03 39.65 39.32
CA ILE A 181 -14.03 40.36 40.12
C ILE A 181 -15.40 40.16 39.46
N ASN A 182 -16.41 39.85 40.27
CA ASN A 182 -17.81 39.84 39.88
C ASN A 182 -18.62 40.85 40.72
N LYS A 183 -19.94 40.87 40.57
CA LYS A 183 -20.84 41.75 41.32
C LYS A 183 -20.78 41.59 42.86
N ASP A 184 -20.33 40.44 43.33
CA ASP A 184 -20.24 40.07 44.75
C ASP A 184 -18.81 40.27 45.30
N GLY A 185 -17.86 40.72 44.47
CA GLY A 185 -16.47 41.00 44.85
C GLY A 185 -15.46 40.09 44.13
N VAL A 186 -14.32 39.83 44.78
CA VAL A 186 -13.31 38.94 44.20
C VAL A 186 -13.81 37.50 44.21
N VAL A 187 -13.72 36.84 43.06
CA VAL A 187 -13.94 35.40 42.94
C VAL A 187 -12.65 34.70 43.35
N LYS A 188 -12.65 34.10 44.55
CA LYS A 188 -11.48 33.41 45.11
C LYS A 188 -11.12 32.14 44.33
N ASP A 189 -12.10 31.30 44.06
CA ASP A 189 -11.98 30.10 43.23
C ASP A 189 -12.79 30.31 41.95
N ALA A 190 -12.12 30.71 40.87
CA ALA A 190 -12.76 30.96 39.59
C ALA A 190 -12.78 29.71 38.72
N HIS A 191 -13.75 29.60 37.80
CA HIS A 191 -13.91 28.46 36.90
C HIS A 191 -14.08 28.93 35.45
N VAL A 192 -13.34 28.39 34.49
CA VAL A 192 -13.39 28.80 33.07
C VAL A 192 -13.65 27.61 32.14
N TYR A 193 -14.32 27.87 31.00
CA TYR A 193 -14.93 26.82 30.16
C TYR A 193 -14.57 26.96 28.66
N PRO A 194 -13.31 26.76 28.24
CA PRO A 194 -12.95 26.64 26.83
C PRO A 194 -13.64 25.42 26.18
N LYS A 195 -13.94 25.53 24.88
CA LYS A 195 -14.78 24.55 24.18
C LYS A 195 -14.08 23.98 22.95
N ASN A 196 -14.28 22.69 22.67
CA ASN A 196 -13.89 22.06 21.41
C ASN A 196 -14.98 21.18 20.80
N THR A 197 -14.90 20.93 19.51
CA THR A 197 -15.46 19.73 18.89
C THR A 197 -14.39 18.63 18.80
N GLU A 198 -14.80 17.43 18.42
CA GLU A 198 -13.90 16.35 18.04
C GLU A 198 -14.19 15.86 16.62
N THR A 199 -13.17 15.36 15.93
CA THR A 199 -13.32 14.81 14.58
C THR A 199 -12.43 13.59 14.37
N LYS A 200 -12.93 12.64 13.58
CA LYS A 200 -12.19 11.50 13.06
C LYS A 200 -12.30 11.52 11.53
N PRO A 201 -11.19 11.39 10.78
CA PRO A 201 -11.28 11.30 9.33
C PRO A 201 -11.92 9.96 8.94
N GLN A 202 -12.51 9.91 7.75
CA GLN A 202 -13.04 8.66 7.19
C GLN A 202 -12.25 8.34 5.93
N ILE A 203 -11.85 7.09 5.75
CA ILE A 203 -11.08 6.64 4.58
C ILE A 203 -11.74 5.41 3.98
N ASP A 204 -11.72 5.33 2.65
CA ASP A 204 -12.01 4.10 1.93
C ASP A 204 -11.17 4.01 0.66
N LYS A 205 -11.02 2.80 0.14
CA LYS A 205 -10.20 2.47 -1.03
C LYS A 205 -10.90 1.46 -1.91
N ASN A 206 -10.89 1.66 -3.22
CA ASN A 206 -11.39 0.67 -4.16
C ASN A 206 -10.73 0.81 -5.53
N PHE A 207 -11.10 -0.06 -6.48
CA PHE A 207 -10.85 0.21 -7.89
C PHE A 207 -11.55 1.51 -8.29
N ALA A 208 -10.94 2.26 -9.21
CA ALA A 208 -11.40 3.60 -9.59
C ALA A 208 -12.80 3.62 -10.24
N ASP A 209 -13.28 2.48 -10.76
CA ASP A 209 -14.62 2.30 -11.32
C ASP A 209 -15.68 1.90 -10.26
N LYS A 210 -15.29 1.80 -8.98
CA LYS A 210 -16.17 1.46 -7.87
C LYS A 210 -16.35 2.64 -6.93
N ASN A 211 -17.55 2.78 -6.38
CA ASN A 211 -17.83 3.80 -5.38
C ASN A 211 -17.12 3.50 -4.06
N LEU A 212 -16.67 4.57 -3.40
CA LEU A 212 -16.17 4.54 -2.03
C LEU A 212 -17.33 4.50 -1.04
N ASP A 213 -17.11 3.82 0.08
CA ASP A 213 -18.07 3.62 1.16
C ASP A 213 -17.38 3.86 2.50
N TYR A 214 -17.38 5.12 2.93
CA TYR A 214 -16.72 5.56 4.16
C TYR A 214 -17.28 4.95 5.44
N ILE A 215 -18.56 4.58 5.43
CA ILE A 215 -19.24 4.01 6.60
C ILE A 215 -18.86 2.53 6.73
N ASN A 216 -18.86 1.81 5.61
CA ASN A 216 -18.55 0.38 5.56
C ASN A 216 -17.18 0.12 4.91
N ASN A 217 -16.16 0.88 5.32
CA ASN A 217 -14.84 0.82 4.70
C ASN A 217 -14.11 -0.53 4.88
N GLN A 218 -14.61 -1.40 5.76
CA GLN A 218 -14.14 -2.77 5.99
C GLN A 218 -14.90 -3.85 5.21
N LYS A 219 -15.87 -3.50 4.36
CA LYS A 219 -16.64 -4.50 3.59
C LYS A 219 -15.74 -5.33 2.67
N ASP A 220 -16.15 -6.56 2.36
CA ASP A 220 -15.49 -7.30 1.29
C ASP A 220 -15.69 -6.58 -0.05
N LYS A 221 -14.58 -6.36 -0.77
CA LYS A 221 -14.55 -5.68 -2.06
C LYS A 221 -14.39 -6.67 -3.22
N GLY A 222 -14.30 -7.95 -2.91
CA GLY A 222 -14.24 -9.04 -3.87
C GLY A 222 -12.90 -9.16 -4.58
N THR A 223 -12.83 -10.16 -5.45
CA THR A 223 -11.67 -10.47 -6.28
C THR A 223 -12.05 -10.38 -7.75
N ILE A 224 -11.23 -9.70 -8.55
CA ILE A 224 -11.35 -9.69 -10.02
C ILE A 224 -10.21 -10.48 -10.64
N SER A 225 -10.50 -11.17 -11.74
CA SER A 225 -9.46 -11.82 -12.53
C SER A 225 -8.78 -10.85 -13.49
N ALA A 226 -7.51 -11.13 -13.80
CA ALA A 226 -6.68 -10.28 -14.67
C ALA A 226 -5.66 -11.11 -15.44
N THR A 227 -5.15 -10.51 -16.52
CA THR A 227 -3.96 -11.02 -17.22
C THR A 227 -2.73 -10.27 -16.71
N VAL A 228 -1.59 -10.95 -16.61
CA VAL A 228 -0.30 -10.30 -16.37
C VAL A 228 -0.05 -9.26 -17.47
N GLY A 229 0.21 -8.02 -17.08
CA GLY A 229 0.27 -6.83 -17.94
C GLY A 229 -0.95 -5.91 -17.84
N ASP A 230 -2.07 -6.38 -17.28
CA ASP A 230 -3.23 -5.53 -17.02
C ASP A 230 -2.89 -4.42 -16.02
N VAL A 231 -3.32 -3.20 -16.32
CA VAL A 231 -3.25 -2.06 -15.40
C VAL A 231 -4.55 -1.97 -14.61
N LYS A 232 -4.46 -1.98 -13.28
CA LYS A 232 -5.59 -1.77 -12.36
C LYS A 232 -5.48 -0.39 -11.73
N LYS A 233 -6.55 0.40 -11.87
CA LYS A 233 -6.63 1.77 -11.34
C LYS A 233 -7.33 1.75 -9.99
N TYR A 234 -6.80 2.51 -9.04
CA TYR A 234 -7.29 2.60 -7.67
C TYR A 234 -7.59 4.06 -7.31
N THR A 235 -8.54 4.22 -6.40
CA THR A 235 -8.84 5.49 -5.75
C THR A 235 -8.88 5.26 -4.24
N VAL A 236 -8.15 6.09 -3.50
CA VAL A 236 -8.25 6.24 -2.06
C VAL A 236 -8.93 7.58 -1.80
N GLY A 237 -10.09 7.55 -1.14
CA GLY A 237 -10.75 8.77 -0.68
C GLY A 237 -10.57 8.94 0.82
N THR A 238 -10.43 10.17 1.26
CA THR A 238 -10.36 10.52 2.68
C THR A 238 -11.21 11.75 2.95
N LYS A 239 -12.28 11.58 3.72
CA LYS A 239 -13.15 12.65 4.18
C LYS A 239 -12.59 13.23 5.48
N ILE A 240 -12.29 14.52 5.44
CA ILE A 240 -11.86 15.32 6.60
C ILE A 240 -13.08 16.12 7.05
N LEU A 241 -13.49 15.91 8.30
CA LEU A 241 -14.69 16.56 8.82
C LEU A 241 -14.45 18.04 9.08
N LYS A 242 -15.54 18.80 9.06
CA LYS A 242 -15.50 20.22 9.34
C LYS A 242 -14.85 20.52 10.69
N GLY A 243 -13.99 21.54 10.70
CA GLY A 243 -13.29 22.02 11.89
C GLY A 243 -12.01 21.24 12.23
N SER A 244 -11.66 20.19 11.48
CA SER A 244 -10.39 19.50 11.67
C SER A 244 -9.19 20.40 11.34
N ASP A 245 -8.12 20.29 12.15
CA ASP A 245 -6.85 21.01 11.99
C ASP A 245 -5.66 20.06 12.25
N TYR A 246 -5.67 18.92 11.56
CA TYR A 246 -4.65 17.88 11.72
C TYR A 246 -3.25 18.42 11.42
N LYS A 247 -2.26 17.98 12.22
CA LYS A 247 -0.84 18.28 12.02
C LYS A 247 -0.07 17.14 11.36
N LYS A 248 -0.75 16.02 11.12
CA LYS A 248 -0.26 14.85 10.41
C LYS A 248 -1.39 14.24 9.59
N LEU A 249 -1.12 14.00 8.32
CA LEU A 249 -1.93 13.22 7.39
C LEU A 249 -0.96 12.50 6.45
N VAL A 250 -0.87 11.18 6.62
CA VAL A 250 0.08 10.33 5.87
C VAL A 250 -0.63 9.08 5.38
N TRP A 251 -0.55 8.84 4.08
CA TRP A 251 -1.06 7.62 3.45
C TRP A 251 0.11 6.73 3.08
N THR A 252 0.10 5.50 3.57
CA THR A 252 1.05 4.47 3.17
C THR A 252 0.29 3.37 2.46
N ASP A 253 0.59 3.09 1.20
CA ASP A 253 0.06 1.93 0.48
C ASP A 253 1.16 0.90 0.23
N SER A 254 0.90 -0.34 0.60
CA SER A 254 1.79 -1.49 0.45
C SER A 254 1.17 -2.55 -0.43
N MET A 255 1.83 -2.88 -1.54
CA MET A 255 1.38 -3.87 -2.51
C MET A 255 2.11 -5.21 -2.35
N THR A 256 1.41 -6.30 -2.63
CA THR A 256 2.04 -7.60 -2.81
C THR A 256 2.89 -7.63 -4.08
N LYS A 257 3.86 -8.54 -4.15
CA LYS A 257 4.89 -8.57 -5.20
C LYS A 257 4.34 -8.67 -6.62
N GLY A 258 3.19 -9.33 -6.80
CA GLY A 258 2.53 -9.48 -8.11
C GLY A 258 1.94 -8.18 -8.67
N LEU A 259 2.00 -7.06 -7.94
CA LEU A 259 1.59 -5.75 -8.40
C LEU A 259 2.79 -4.79 -8.43
N THR A 260 3.03 -4.19 -9.60
CA THR A 260 4.00 -3.11 -9.78
C THR A 260 3.28 -1.78 -9.72
N PHE A 261 3.56 -0.95 -8.72
CA PHE A 261 3.06 0.42 -8.64
C PHE A 261 3.58 1.26 -9.82
N ASN A 262 2.69 1.97 -10.52
CA ASN A 262 3.03 2.68 -11.75
C ASN A 262 3.58 4.10 -11.54
N ASN A 263 3.71 4.55 -10.28
CA ASN A 263 4.22 5.88 -9.93
C ASN A 263 3.48 7.03 -10.62
N ASP A 264 2.15 6.92 -10.71
CA ASP A 264 1.23 7.82 -11.40
C ASP A 264 0.22 8.48 -10.45
N VAL A 265 0.66 8.77 -9.21
CA VAL A 265 -0.17 9.37 -8.17
C VAL A 265 -0.64 10.76 -8.58
N THR A 266 -1.95 10.97 -8.49
CA THR A 266 -2.62 12.27 -8.60
C THR A 266 -3.45 12.51 -7.35
N VAL A 267 -3.42 13.74 -6.83
CA VAL A 267 -4.14 14.11 -5.60
C VAL A 267 -5.10 15.26 -5.90
N THR A 268 -6.30 15.18 -5.35
CA THR A 268 -7.28 16.27 -5.41
C THR A 268 -7.82 16.60 -4.02
N LEU A 269 -8.22 17.86 -3.81
CA LEU A 269 -8.96 18.34 -2.64
C LEU A 269 -10.28 18.93 -3.16
N ASP A 270 -11.40 18.34 -2.77
CA ASP A 270 -12.75 18.66 -3.28
C ASP A 270 -12.82 18.66 -4.82
N GLY A 271 -12.11 17.72 -5.45
CA GLY A 271 -12.04 17.57 -6.90
C GLY A 271 -11.09 18.54 -7.62
N ALA A 272 -10.55 19.55 -6.94
CA ALA A 272 -9.52 20.43 -7.51
C ALA A 272 -8.13 19.80 -7.39
N ASN A 273 -7.26 20.04 -8.38
CA ASN A 273 -5.88 19.51 -8.35
C ASN A 273 -5.13 19.96 -7.09
N PHE A 274 -4.48 19.03 -6.42
CA PHE A 274 -3.68 19.28 -5.24
C PHE A 274 -2.21 19.03 -5.58
N GLU A 275 -1.50 20.11 -5.90
CA GLU A 275 -0.14 20.06 -6.44
C GLU A 275 0.86 19.32 -5.53
N GLN A 276 1.88 18.71 -6.14
CA GLN A 276 2.95 18.01 -5.42
C GLN A 276 3.71 18.90 -4.44
N SER A 277 3.72 20.23 -4.61
CA SER A 277 4.32 21.13 -3.61
C SER A 277 3.64 21.10 -2.23
N ASN A 278 2.49 20.44 -2.10
CA ASN A 278 1.72 20.33 -0.85
C ASN A 278 1.98 19.01 -0.10
N TYR A 279 2.76 18.09 -0.68
CA TYR A 279 3.09 16.79 -0.07
C TYR A 279 4.47 16.30 -0.49
N THR A 280 5.03 15.37 0.27
CA THR A 280 6.16 14.55 -0.19
C THR A 280 5.64 13.17 -0.60
N LEU A 281 6.28 12.57 -1.59
CA LEU A 281 5.93 11.24 -2.10
C LEU A 281 7.21 10.41 -2.17
N VAL A 282 7.30 9.39 -1.31
CA VAL A 282 8.36 8.38 -1.38
C VAL A 282 7.75 7.12 -1.98
N ALA A 283 8.19 6.78 -3.20
CA ALA A 283 7.65 5.67 -3.98
C ALA A 283 8.68 4.55 -4.17
N ASP A 284 8.18 3.32 -4.22
CA ASP A 284 8.92 2.12 -4.64
C ASP A 284 8.03 1.23 -5.55
N ASP A 285 8.58 0.21 -6.19
CA ASP A 285 7.83 -0.59 -7.17
C ASP A 285 6.62 -1.35 -6.57
N GLN A 286 6.50 -1.44 -5.24
CA GLN A 286 5.43 -2.10 -4.50
C GLN A 286 4.63 -1.11 -3.63
N GLY A 287 4.65 0.19 -3.92
CA GLY A 287 3.73 1.15 -3.31
C GLY A 287 4.34 2.50 -3.03
N PHE A 288 3.76 3.21 -2.06
CA PHE A 288 4.18 4.57 -1.76
C PHE A 288 3.87 4.98 -0.31
N ARG A 289 4.54 6.04 0.12
CA ARG A 289 4.21 6.82 1.31
C ARG A 289 4.06 8.29 0.93
N LEU A 290 2.88 8.85 1.14
CA LEU A 290 2.52 10.24 0.83
C LEU A 290 2.26 11.00 2.12
N VAL A 291 3.01 12.07 2.36
CA VAL A 291 2.97 12.86 3.59
C VAL A 291 2.59 14.30 3.24
N LEU A 292 1.49 14.84 3.79
CA LEU A 292 1.23 16.27 3.62
C LEU A 292 2.28 17.10 4.36
N ASN A 293 2.84 18.09 3.66
CA ASN A 293 3.72 19.05 4.31
C ASN A 293 2.91 20.16 4.99
N ALA A 294 3.59 21.08 5.68
CA ALA A 294 2.92 22.17 6.41
C ALA A 294 1.98 23.02 5.53
N THR A 295 2.34 23.24 4.26
CA THR A 295 1.50 23.97 3.29
C THR A 295 0.24 23.17 2.95
N GLY A 296 0.38 21.87 2.69
CA GLY A 296 -0.74 20.99 2.39
C GLY A 296 -1.72 20.85 3.55
N LEU A 297 -1.20 20.62 4.76
CA LEU A 297 -2.01 20.56 6.00
C LEU A 297 -2.80 21.86 6.21
N SER A 298 -2.14 23.01 6.01
CA SER A 298 -2.80 24.32 6.16
C SER A 298 -3.93 24.53 5.16
N LYS A 299 -3.76 24.08 3.91
CA LYS A 299 -4.82 24.16 2.89
C LYS A 299 -6.02 23.27 3.23
N VAL A 300 -5.78 22.05 3.70
CA VAL A 300 -6.84 21.13 4.13
C VAL A 300 -7.60 21.72 5.33
N ALA A 301 -6.88 22.19 6.35
CA ALA A 301 -7.48 22.83 7.52
C ALA A 301 -8.31 24.07 7.14
N GLU A 302 -7.79 24.93 6.25
CA GLU A 302 -8.53 26.10 5.78
C GLU A 302 -9.84 25.73 5.07
N ALA A 303 -9.80 24.75 4.18
CA ALA A 303 -10.98 24.27 3.48
C ALA A 303 -12.00 23.62 4.46
N ALA A 304 -11.49 22.87 5.45
CA ALA A 304 -12.29 22.21 6.47
C ALA A 304 -12.96 23.18 7.47
N LYS A 305 -12.60 24.46 7.54
CA LYS A 305 -13.27 25.42 8.45
C LYS A 305 -14.77 25.55 8.21
N THR A 306 -15.19 25.47 6.96
CA THR A 306 -16.56 25.83 6.56
C THR A 306 -17.45 24.63 6.23
N LYS A 307 -16.86 23.48 5.88
CA LYS A 307 -17.54 22.26 5.46
C LYS A 307 -16.62 21.04 5.65
N ASP A 308 -17.19 19.84 5.52
CA ASP A 308 -16.38 18.64 5.28
C ASP A 308 -15.67 18.77 3.93
N VAL A 309 -14.46 18.20 3.83
CA VAL A 309 -13.67 18.19 2.60
C VAL A 309 -13.21 16.77 2.26
N GLU A 310 -12.96 16.51 0.98
CA GLU A 310 -12.56 15.20 0.48
C GLU A 310 -11.21 15.28 -0.22
N ILE A 311 -10.24 14.49 0.25
CA ILE A 311 -8.99 14.23 -0.45
C ILE A 311 -9.17 12.95 -1.25
N LYS A 312 -8.85 12.97 -2.55
CA LYS A 312 -8.79 11.75 -3.38
C LYS A 312 -7.39 11.57 -3.95
N ILE A 313 -6.83 10.39 -3.74
CA ILE A 313 -5.55 9.94 -4.28
C ILE A 313 -5.86 8.86 -5.33
N ASN A 314 -5.57 9.13 -6.60
CA ASN A 314 -5.74 8.17 -7.69
C ASN A 314 -4.38 7.71 -8.20
N TYR A 315 -4.27 6.43 -8.52
CA TYR A 315 -3.04 5.81 -9.02
C TYR A 315 -3.37 4.47 -9.68
N SER A 316 -2.36 3.80 -10.23
CA SER A 316 -2.51 2.45 -10.77
C SER A 316 -1.36 1.51 -10.42
N ALA A 317 -1.62 0.22 -10.59
CA ALA A 317 -0.61 -0.82 -10.53
C ALA A 317 -0.78 -1.78 -11.71
N THR A 318 0.34 -2.29 -12.22
CA THR A 318 0.38 -3.31 -13.26
C THR A 318 0.51 -4.69 -12.64
N VAL A 319 -0.37 -5.62 -13.02
CA VAL A 319 -0.22 -7.04 -12.65
C VAL A 319 1.02 -7.59 -13.33
N ASN A 320 2.02 -8.03 -12.59
CA ASN A 320 3.31 -8.42 -13.15
C ASN A 320 3.53 -9.95 -13.12
N GLY A 321 4.56 -10.40 -13.82
CA GLY A 321 4.91 -11.81 -13.96
C GLY A 321 5.35 -12.55 -12.70
N SER A 322 5.41 -11.89 -11.54
CA SER A 322 5.71 -12.54 -10.25
C SER A 322 4.48 -13.08 -9.53
N THR A 323 3.27 -12.86 -10.07
CA THR A 323 2.04 -13.46 -9.54
C THR A 323 2.13 -14.98 -9.49
N VAL A 324 1.51 -15.57 -8.47
CA VAL A 324 1.30 -17.02 -8.42
C VAL A 324 -0.15 -17.31 -8.87
N VAL A 325 -0.31 -18.26 -9.78
CA VAL A 325 -1.61 -18.68 -10.30
C VAL A 325 -2.59 -19.03 -9.17
N GLU A 326 -3.84 -18.56 -9.30
CA GLU A 326 -4.93 -18.72 -8.32
C GLU A 326 -4.67 -18.09 -6.93
N LYS A 327 -3.52 -17.41 -6.73
CA LYS A 327 -3.25 -16.62 -5.54
C LYS A 327 -3.62 -15.17 -5.78
N SER A 328 -4.43 -14.62 -4.88
CA SER A 328 -4.79 -13.20 -4.95
C SER A 328 -3.63 -12.29 -4.57
N GLU A 329 -3.51 -11.20 -5.30
CA GLU A 329 -2.69 -10.04 -5.02
C GLU A 329 -3.58 -8.90 -4.50
N ASN A 330 -3.02 -8.07 -3.63
CA ASN A 330 -3.72 -6.93 -3.07
C ASN A 330 -2.74 -5.81 -2.75
N ASN A 331 -3.31 -4.64 -2.52
CA ASN A 331 -2.63 -3.54 -1.86
C ASN A 331 -3.20 -3.34 -0.44
N ASP A 332 -2.64 -2.43 0.34
CA ASP A 332 -2.95 -2.23 1.77
C ASP A 332 -2.65 -0.77 2.11
N VAL A 333 -3.69 0.09 2.10
CA VAL A 333 -3.51 1.52 2.42
C VAL A 333 -3.84 1.79 3.88
N LYS A 334 -3.03 2.60 4.55
CA LYS A 334 -3.31 3.07 5.91
C LYS A 334 -3.16 4.58 5.99
N LEU A 335 -4.03 5.21 6.78
CA LEU A 335 -3.98 6.63 7.10
C LEU A 335 -3.49 6.85 8.52
N ASP A 336 -2.28 7.37 8.66
CA ASP A 336 -1.79 7.98 9.89
C ASP A 336 -2.25 9.44 9.96
N TYR A 337 -2.87 9.82 11.08
CA TYR A 337 -3.33 11.18 11.32
C TYR A 337 -3.12 11.57 12.78
N GLY A 338 -3.19 12.86 13.10
CA GLY A 338 -3.03 13.32 14.47
C GLY A 338 -2.81 14.81 14.60
N ASN A 339 -2.72 15.26 15.85
CA ASN A 339 -2.36 16.63 16.22
C ASN A 339 -0.85 16.80 16.46
N ASN A 340 -0.08 15.71 16.38
CA ASN A 340 1.38 15.74 16.46
C ASN A 340 1.98 15.71 15.05
N PRO A 341 2.87 16.67 14.71
CA PRO A 341 3.61 16.62 13.44
C PRO A 341 4.46 15.35 13.32
N THR A 342 4.58 14.83 12.09
CA THR A 342 5.55 13.76 11.78
C THR A 342 6.98 14.31 11.84
N THR A 343 7.93 13.45 12.21
CA THR A 343 9.37 13.75 12.27
C THR A 343 10.17 12.97 11.23
N GLU A 344 9.50 12.42 10.23
CA GLU A 344 10.15 11.64 9.17
C GLU A 344 11.03 12.48 8.23
N ASN A 345 12.03 11.83 7.64
CA ASN A 345 12.96 12.41 6.68
C ASN A 345 13.12 11.51 5.44
N GLU A 346 13.82 11.99 4.42
CA GLU A 346 14.01 11.23 3.19
C GLU A 346 15.00 10.06 3.36
N PRO A 347 14.80 8.95 2.61
CA PRO A 347 15.75 7.85 2.55
C PRO A 347 17.15 8.32 2.12
N GLN A 348 18.17 7.87 2.84
CA GLN A 348 19.56 8.14 2.51
C GLN A 348 20.08 7.14 1.46
N THR A 349 21.05 7.59 0.66
CA THR A 349 21.72 6.75 -0.35
C THR A 349 23.12 6.35 0.08
N GLY A 350 23.58 5.18 -0.32
CA GLY A 350 24.93 4.71 -0.03
C GLY A 350 25.33 3.49 -0.87
N ASN A 351 26.57 3.03 -0.70
CA ASN A 351 27.12 1.88 -1.40
C ASN A 351 27.23 0.67 -0.45
N PRO A 352 27.18 -0.56 -0.98
CA PRO A 352 27.45 -1.77 -0.22
C PRO A 352 28.91 -1.84 0.24
N VAL A 353 29.14 -2.59 1.32
CA VAL A 353 30.48 -3.01 1.76
C VAL A 353 30.50 -4.53 1.77
N ASN A 354 31.54 -5.15 1.22
CA ASN A 354 31.62 -6.61 1.06
C ASN A 354 30.40 -7.22 0.34
N LYS A 355 29.81 -6.49 -0.62
CA LYS A 355 28.59 -6.87 -1.35
C LYS A 355 27.36 -6.99 -0.44
N GLU A 356 27.35 -6.30 0.69
CA GLU A 356 26.27 -6.33 1.67
C GLU A 356 25.82 -4.92 2.06
N ILE A 357 24.52 -4.80 2.34
CA ILE A 357 23.91 -3.64 3.02
C ILE A 357 23.13 -4.18 4.21
N THR A 358 23.39 -3.67 5.40
CA THR A 358 22.68 -4.06 6.62
C THR A 358 21.75 -2.96 7.12
N VAL A 359 20.48 -3.29 7.30
CA VAL A 359 19.52 -2.46 8.04
C VAL A 359 19.69 -2.72 9.53
N ARG A 360 19.81 -1.65 10.31
CA ARG A 360 19.68 -1.65 11.77
C ARG A 360 18.50 -0.76 12.14
N LYS A 361 17.54 -1.34 12.85
CA LYS A 361 16.25 -0.72 13.09
C LYS A 361 15.89 -0.76 14.56
N THR A 362 15.58 0.40 15.12
CA THR A 362 15.04 0.55 16.48
C THR A 362 13.67 1.24 16.45
N TRP A 363 12.97 1.19 17.58
CA TRP A 363 11.62 1.72 17.75
C TRP A 363 11.58 2.64 18.96
N ALA A 364 10.83 3.73 18.89
CA ALA A 364 10.65 4.63 20.01
C ALA A 364 9.21 5.11 20.13
N VAL A 365 8.75 5.23 21.36
CA VAL A 365 7.46 5.82 21.74
C VAL A 365 7.75 7.00 22.67
N ASP A 366 7.24 8.18 22.30
CA ASP A 366 7.46 9.43 23.04
C ASP A 366 8.94 9.76 23.27
N GLY A 367 9.78 9.42 22.29
CA GLY A 367 11.22 9.61 22.33
C GLY A 367 12.01 8.50 23.03
N ASN A 368 11.35 7.62 23.79
CA ASN A 368 11.97 6.52 24.51
C ASN A 368 12.05 5.26 23.65
N GLU A 369 13.22 4.61 23.60
CA GLU A 369 13.39 3.37 22.87
C GLU A 369 12.54 2.23 23.47
N VAL A 370 11.96 1.40 22.60
CA VAL A 370 11.13 0.26 22.97
C VAL A 370 11.57 -1.00 22.22
N ASN A 371 11.44 -2.14 22.89
CA ASN A 371 11.70 -3.46 22.31
C ASN A 371 10.60 -4.42 22.79
N LYS A 372 9.50 -4.49 22.03
CA LYS A 372 8.25 -5.16 22.39
C LYS A 372 7.83 -6.18 21.32
N GLY A 373 7.88 -7.47 21.66
CA GLY A 373 7.52 -8.56 20.73
C GLY A 373 6.02 -8.78 20.53
N ASP A 374 5.22 -8.28 21.47
CA ASP A 374 3.75 -8.30 21.48
C ASP A 374 3.15 -7.16 20.65
N GLU A 375 3.82 -6.01 20.55
CA GLU A 375 3.42 -4.90 19.68
C GLU A 375 3.71 -5.24 18.21
N LYS A 376 2.65 -5.61 17.47
CA LYS A 376 2.73 -5.95 16.05
C LYS A 376 2.91 -4.71 15.18
N VAL A 377 3.75 -4.85 14.16
CA VAL A 377 4.03 -3.83 13.15
C VAL A 377 4.06 -4.47 11.77
N ASP A 378 3.93 -3.67 10.73
CA ASP A 378 3.87 -4.06 9.32
C ASP A 378 4.98 -3.37 8.49
N ALA A 379 6.13 -3.13 9.10
CA ALA A 379 7.22 -2.39 8.46
C ALA A 379 7.89 -3.21 7.35
N VAL A 380 7.88 -2.69 6.13
CA VAL A 380 8.53 -3.25 4.95
C VAL A 380 9.73 -2.37 4.58
N PHE A 381 10.92 -2.98 4.58
CA PHE A 381 12.17 -2.36 4.13
C PHE A 381 12.46 -2.82 2.70
N THR A 382 12.30 -1.92 1.74
CA THR A 382 12.57 -2.17 0.32
C THR A 382 13.97 -1.68 -0.02
N LEU A 383 14.85 -2.57 -0.47
CA LEU A 383 16.14 -2.19 -1.03
C LEU A 383 15.96 -1.81 -2.51
N GLN A 384 16.40 -0.61 -2.86
CA GLN A 384 16.41 -0.13 -4.24
C GLN A 384 17.83 0.13 -4.71
N VAL A 385 18.11 -0.24 -5.96
CA VAL A 385 19.33 0.13 -6.66
C VAL A 385 19.06 1.33 -7.56
N LYS A 386 20.01 2.25 -7.65
CA LYS A 386 20.00 3.31 -8.66
C LYS A 386 20.50 2.71 -9.97
N ASP A 387 19.60 2.52 -10.91
CA ASP A 387 19.90 2.05 -12.27
C ASP A 387 19.65 3.20 -13.24
N SER A 388 20.74 3.83 -13.70
CA SER A 388 20.71 5.11 -14.41
C SER A 388 20.02 6.21 -13.57
N ASP A 389 18.95 6.84 -14.07
CA ASP A 389 18.21 7.88 -13.35
C ASP A 389 17.02 7.35 -12.54
N LYS A 390 16.83 6.03 -12.50
CA LYS A 390 15.68 5.38 -11.85
C LYS A 390 16.09 4.58 -10.63
N TRP A 391 15.17 4.49 -9.67
CA TRP A 391 15.26 3.55 -8.56
C TRP A 391 14.45 2.31 -8.90
N VAL A 392 15.03 1.14 -8.69
CA VAL A 392 14.37 -0.16 -8.98
C VAL A 392 14.50 -1.05 -7.75
N ASN A 393 13.41 -1.72 -7.37
CA ASN A 393 13.39 -2.67 -6.25
C ASN A 393 14.22 -3.90 -6.59
N VAL A 394 15.11 -4.31 -5.68
CA VAL A 394 15.97 -5.49 -5.87
C VAL A 394 15.81 -6.53 -4.77
N ASP A 395 15.40 -6.11 -3.57
CA ASP A 395 15.16 -7.00 -2.44
C ASP A 395 14.23 -6.33 -1.41
N SER A 396 13.70 -7.11 -0.47
CA SER A 396 12.83 -6.60 0.59
C SER A 396 12.93 -7.43 1.87
N ALA A 397 12.76 -6.80 3.03
CA ALA A 397 12.64 -7.47 4.31
C ALA A 397 11.47 -6.89 5.12
N THR A 398 10.91 -7.66 6.04
CA THR A 398 9.77 -7.24 6.86
C THR A 398 10.06 -7.42 8.34
N ALA A 399 9.74 -6.41 9.16
CA ALA A 399 9.66 -6.55 10.61
C ALA A 399 8.19 -6.70 11.02
N THR A 400 7.90 -7.67 11.88
CA THR A 400 6.54 -8.03 12.30
C THR A 400 6.21 -7.67 13.75
N ALA A 401 7.21 -7.21 14.51
CA ALA A 401 7.05 -6.70 15.86
C ALA A 401 7.97 -5.49 16.11
N ALA A 402 7.62 -4.66 17.09
CA ALA A 402 8.39 -3.50 17.53
C ALA A 402 9.60 -3.89 18.38
N THR A 403 10.39 -4.84 17.90
CA THR A 403 11.66 -5.29 18.50
C THR A 403 12.84 -4.80 17.67
N ASP A 404 14.03 -4.71 18.27
CA ASP A 404 15.24 -4.41 17.53
C ASP A 404 15.37 -5.37 16.34
N PHE A 405 15.57 -4.79 15.16
CA PHE A 405 15.56 -5.53 13.92
C PHE A 405 16.87 -5.29 13.15
N LYS A 406 17.44 -6.38 12.66
CA LYS A 406 18.63 -6.39 11.83
C LYS A 406 18.42 -7.31 10.65
N TYR A 407 18.67 -6.81 9.45
CA TYR A 407 18.62 -7.61 8.23
C TYR A 407 19.76 -7.21 7.30
N THR A 408 20.40 -8.19 6.68
CA THR A 408 21.53 -7.96 5.76
C THR A 408 21.14 -8.43 4.37
N PHE A 409 20.99 -7.48 3.46
CA PHE A 409 20.91 -7.72 2.02
C PHE A 409 22.29 -8.13 1.51
N LYS A 410 22.34 -9.15 0.65
CA LYS A 410 23.58 -9.77 0.15
C LYS A 410 23.62 -9.78 -1.37
N ASN A 411 24.77 -10.19 -1.91
CA ASN A 411 25.00 -10.34 -3.36
C ASN A 411 24.84 -9.03 -4.13
N LEU A 412 25.20 -7.91 -3.51
CA LEU A 412 25.09 -6.57 -4.08
C LEU A 412 26.35 -6.18 -4.87
N ASP A 413 26.22 -5.15 -5.71
CA ASP A 413 27.34 -4.58 -6.45
C ASP A 413 27.92 -3.37 -5.69
N ASN A 414 29.15 -3.49 -5.19
CA ASN A 414 29.83 -2.41 -4.45
C ASN A 414 29.94 -1.10 -5.27
N ALA A 415 29.93 -1.18 -6.61
CA ALA A 415 30.03 -0.02 -7.49
C ALA A 415 28.69 0.72 -7.66
N LYS A 416 27.56 0.09 -7.35
CA LYS A 416 26.23 0.70 -7.50
C LYS A 416 25.79 1.44 -6.23
N THR A 417 24.98 2.48 -6.44
CA THR A 417 24.34 3.23 -5.36
C THR A 417 22.99 2.62 -5.02
N TYR A 418 22.68 2.54 -3.74
CA TYR A 418 21.44 1.97 -3.21
C TYR A 418 20.77 2.93 -2.23
N ARG A 419 19.48 2.68 -1.94
CA ARG A 419 18.76 3.24 -0.80
C ARG A 419 17.82 2.19 -0.20
N VAL A 420 17.47 2.34 1.07
CA VAL A 420 16.43 1.54 1.72
C VAL A 420 15.24 2.44 1.99
N VAL A 421 14.07 2.07 1.46
CA VAL A 421 12.79 2.76 1.69
C VAL A 421 11.99 1.95 2.71
N GLU A 422 11.31 2.61 3.64
CA GLU A 422 10.47 1.96 4.64
C GLU A 422 9.00 2.36 4.43
N ARG A 423 8.13 1.37 4.30
CA ARG A 423 6.68 1.53 4.41
C ARG A 423 6.24 0.97 5.76
N VAL A 424 5.65 1.82 6.60
CA VAL A 424 5.18 1.48 7.94
C VAL A 424 4.01 2.38 8.33
N SER A 425 3.05 1.85 9.09
CA SER A 425 1.94 2.61 9.67
C SER A 425 2.03 2.67 11.19
N GLY A 426 1.42 3.67 11.81
CA GLY A 426 1.46 3.91 13.27
C GLY A 426 2.79 4.45 13.79
N TYR A 427 3.83 4.39 12.96
CA TYR A 427 5.16 4.93 13.20
C TYR A 427 5.61 5.80 12.02
N ALA A 428 6.54 6.72 12.30
CA ALA A 428 7.21 7.54 11.30
C ALA A 428 8.69 7.12 11.18
N PRO A 429 9.19 6.80 9.97
CA PRO A 429 10.58 6.42 9.77
C PRO A 429 11.52 7.62 9.81
N ALA A 430 12.61 7.50 10.57
CA ALA A 430 13.73 8.43 10.57
C ALA A 430 15.01 7.72 10.13
N TYR A 431 15.50 8.05 8.93
CA TYR A 431 16.76 7.57 8.37
C TYR A 431 17.92 8.32 9.02
N VAL A 432 18.54 7.69 10.02
CA VAL A 432 19.58 8.28 10.86
C VAL A 432 20.90 8.40 10.10
N SER A 433 21.34 7.30 9.47
CA SER A 433 22.62 7.25 8.75
C SER A 433 22.66 6.12 7.71
N PHE A 434 23.48 6.30 6.67
CA PHE A 434 23.93 5.26 5.76
C PHE A 434 25.45 5.36 5.63
N VAL A 435 26.18 4.61 6.46
CA VAL A 435 27.65 4.67 6.54
C VAL A 435 28.21 3.26 6.58
N GLY A 436 29.25 2.99 5.77
CA GLY A 436 29.98 1.72 5.80
C GLY A 436 29.10 0.49 5.49
N GLY A 437 28.16 0.61 4.54
CA GLY A 437 27.24 -0.48 4.21
C GLY A 437 26.16 -0.73 5.26
N VAL A 438 25.96 0.18 6.22
CA VAL A 438 24.93 0.05 7.26
C VAL A 438 23.95 1.21 7.17
N VAL A 439 22.67 0.89 7.01
CA VAL A 439 21.55 1.83 7.11
C VAL A 439 20.95 1.75 8.50
N THR A 440 20.97 2.87 9.24
CA THR A 440 20.35 2.96 10.56
C THR A 440 19.03 3.72 10.45
N ILE A 441 17.94 3.09 10.85
CA ILE A 441 16.59 3.65 10.83
C ILE A 441 16.01 3.60 12.24
N LYS A 442 15.35 4.67 12.66
CA LYS A 442 14.60 4.73 13.92
C LYS A 442 13.14 5.05 13.61
N ASN A 443 12.22 4.23 14.08
CA ASN A 443 10.80 4.57 13.99
C ASN A 443 10.34 5.30 15.24
N ASN A 444 9.64 6.40 15.06
CA ASN A 444 9.09 7.19 16.15
C ASN A 444 7.56 7.13 16.11
N LYS A 445 6.96 6.96 17.28
CA LYS A 445 5.51 7.02 17.51
C LYS A 445 5.24 7.97 18.67
N ASN A 446 4.17 8.74 18.55
CA ASN A 446 3.61 9.49 19.66
C ASN A 446 2.45 8.68 20.22
N SER A 447 2.47 8.39 21.53
CA SER A 447 1.44 7.57 22.16
C SER A 447 0.05 8.21 22.15
N ASN A 448 -0.01 9.53 22.00
CA ASN A 448 -1.26 10.30 21.95
C ASN A 448 -1.86 10.39 20.53
N ASP A 449 -1.12 9.96 19.50
CA ASP A 449 -1.70 9.91 18.16
C ASP A 449 -2.71 8.76 18.05
N PRO A 450 -3.82 8.95 17.31
CA PRO A 450 -4.74 7.88 17.00
C PRO A 450 -4.08 6.70 16.30
N THR A 451 -4.66 5.52 16.48
CA THR A 451 -4.34 4.37 15.65
C THR A 451 -4.65 4.67 14.18
N PRO A 452 -3.82 4.20 13.22
CA PRO A 452 -4.07 4.42 11.81
C PRO A 452 -5.44 3.87 11.39
N ILE A 453 -6.10 4.53 10.44
CA ILE A 453 -7.32 3.98 9.85
C ILE A 453 -6.92 3.09 8.67
N ASN A 454 -7.43 1.86 8.66
CA ASN A 454 -7.10 0.83 7.70
C ASN A 454 -8.40 0.31 7.04
N PRO A 455 -8.79 0.79 5.84
CA PRO A 455 -9.89 0.22 5.07
C PRO A 455 -9.55 -1.20 4.56
N SER A 456 -10.54 -1.93 4.05
CA SER A 456 -10.30 -3.17 3.29
C SER A 456 -9.82 -2.87 1.86
N GLU A 457 -9.36 -3.88 1.13
CA GLU A 457 -8.94 -3.73 -0.27
C GLU A 457 -9.61 -4.71 -1.23
N PRO A 458 -9.83 -4.28 -2.49
CA PRO A 458 -10.17 -5.22 -3.55
C PRO A 458 -8.96 -6.06 -3.95
N LYS A 459 -9.22 -7.26 -4.45
CA LYS A 459 -8.18 -8.23 -4.82
C LYS A 459 -8.12 -8.46 -6.32
N VAL A 460 -6.94 -8.83 -6.80
CA VAL A 460 -6.69 -9.21 -8.20
C VAL A 460 -6.10 -10.62 -8.23
N VAL A 461 -6.55 -11.48 -9.13
CA VAL A 461 -6.03 -12.84 -9.26
C VAL A 461 -5.74 -13.18 -10.72
N THR A 462 -4.72 -13.98 -10.97
CA THR A 462 -4.43 -14.53 -12.28
C THR A 462 -4.68 -16.03 -12.30
N TYR A 463 -5.02 -16.56 -13.47
CA TYR A 463 -5.35 -17.98 -13.65
C TYR A 463 -4.44 -18.63 -14.70
N GLY A 464 -4.68 -19.90 -14.98
CA GLY A 464 -3.86 -20.65 -15.93
C GLY A 464 -4.48 -21.97 -16.36
N ARG A 465 -3.74 -22.71 -17.18
CA ARG A 465 -4.12 -24.03 -17.66
C ARG A 465 -2.91 -24.94 -17.86
N LYS A 466 -3.05 -26.20 -17.47
CA LYS A 466 -2.08 -27.28 -17.71
C LYS A 466 -2.53 -28.18 -18.85
N PHE A 467 -1.55 -28.73 -19.56
CA PHE A 467 -1.77 -29.61 -20.70
C PHE A 467 -0.83 -30.81 -20.67
N VAL A 468 -1.30 -31.93 -21.20
CA VAL A 468 -0.48 -33.10 -21.45
C VAL A 468 -0.65 -33.57 -22.89
N LYS A 469 0.45 -33.54 -23.64
CA LYS A 469 0.56 -34.00 -25.00
C LYS A 469 0.62 -35.52 -25.06
N THR A 470 -0.26 -36.14 -25.84
CA THR A 470 -0.36 -37.60 -25.96
C THR A 470 -0.53 -38.09 -27.39
N ASN A 471 -0.33 -39.39 -27.60
CA ASN A 471 -0.76 -40.12 -28.78
C ASN A 471 -2.29 -40.37 -28.77
N GLN A 472 -2.80 -41.05 -29.81
CA GLN A 472 -4.25 -41.20 -30.03
C GLN A 472 -4.99 -41.95 -28.90
N ASP A 473 -4.41 -43.03 -28.37
CA ASP A 473 -5.01 -43.78 -27.27
C ASP A 473 -4.70 -43.18 -25.89
N GLY A 474 -3.69 -42.32 -25.77
CA GLY A 474 -3.26 -41.71 -24.51
C GLY A 474 -2.26 -42.53 -23.71
N SER A 475 -1.79 -43.67 -24.24
CA SER A 475 -0.80 -44.53 -23.59
C SER A 475 0.60 -43.90 -23.57
N GLU A 476 0.92 -43.08 -24.57
CA GLU A 476 2.21 -42.40 -24.69
C GLU A 476 2.06 -40.89 -24.49
N ARG A 477 2.96 -40.31 -23.70
CA ARG A 477 3.12 -38.85 -23.58
C ARG A 477 4.23 -38.39 -24.50
N LEU A 478 4.00 -37.31 -25.24
CA LEU A 478 4.84 -36.93 -26.38
C LEU A 478 5.57 -35.61 -26.13
N ALA A 479 6.87 -35.62 -26.39
CA ALA A 479 7.73 -34.46 -26.24
C ALA A 479 7.90 -33.68 -27.55
N GLY A 480 8.29 -32.40 -27.45
CA GLY A 480 8.69 -31.57 -28.58
C GLY A 480 7.53 -30.94 -29.38
N ALA A 481 6.27 -31.14 -28.97
CA ALA A 481 5.16 -30.40 -29.58
C ALA A 481 5.26 -28.93 -29.17
N THR A 482 5.20 -28.01 -30.14
CA THR A 482 5.26 -26.56 -29.89
C THR A 482 3.92 -25.91 -30.20
N PHE A 483 3.43 -25.10 -29.26
CA PHE A 483 2.15 -24.39 -29.37
C PHE A 483 2.30 -22.89 -29.14
N LEU A 484 1.47 -22.12 -29.84
CA LEU A 484 1.20 -20.71 -29.55
C LEU A 484 -0.16 -20.59 -28.86
N VAL A 485 -0.33 -19.56 -28.02
CA VAL A 485 -1.62 -19.26 -27.37
C VAL A 485 -2.33 -18.14 -28.13
N LYS A 486 -3.60 -18.38 -28.49
CA LYS A 486 -4.48 -17.42 -29.16
C LYS A 486 -5.62 -16.98 -28.25
N ASN A 487 -5.99 -15.69 -28.36
CA ASN A 487 -7.25 -15.18 -27.79
C ASN A 487 -8.42 -15.36 -28.78
N SER A 488 -9.62 -14.98 -28.35
CA SER A 488 -10.85 -15.02 -29.17
C SER A 488 -10.80 -14.14 -30.44
N GLN A 489 -9.87 -13.18 -30.50
CA GLN A 489 -9.64 -12.32 -31.67
C GLN A 489 -8.57 -12.88 -32.62
N SER A 490 -8.12 -14.12 -32.41
CA SER A 490 -7.04 -14.77 -33.16
C SER A 490 -5.70 -14.02 -33.11
N GLN A 491 -5.47 -13.23 -32.07
CA GLN A 491 -4.16 -12.66 -31.76
C GLN A 491 -3.36 -13.62 -30.88
N TYR A 492 -2.03 -13.52 -30.95
CA TYR A 492 -1.09 -14.40 -30.28
C TYR A 492 -0.54 -13.76 -29.01
N LEU A 493 -0.42 -14.56 -27.95
CA LEU A 493 0.15 -14.12 -26.68
C LEU A 493 1.65 -13.89 -26.83
N ALA A 494 2.13 -12.72 -26.45
CA ALA A 494 3.53 -12.35 -26.43
C ALA A 494 3.93 -11.79 -25.06
N ARG A 495 5.22 -11.83 -24.73
CA ARG A 495 5.76 -11.33 -23.45
C ARG A 495 6.72 -10.16 -23.67
N LYS A 496 6.72 -9.21 -22.74
CA LYS A 496 7.74 -8.16 -22.65
C LYS A 496 8.18 -7.98 -21.21
N SER A 497 9.42 -7.54 -21.01
CA SER A 497 9.92 -7.20 -19.67
C SER A 497 9.15 -6.02 -19.10
N GLY A 498 8.92 -6.02 -17.79
CA GLY A 498 8.35 -4.89 -17.06
C GLY A 498 9.43 -4.04 -16.38
N VAL A 499 9.05 -3.42 -15.25
CA VAL A 499 9.98 -2.64 -14.42
C VAL A 499 10.97 -3.59 -13.73
N ALA A 500 12.23 -3.54 -14.15
CA ALA A 500 13.35 -4.30 -13.60
C ALA A 500 14.66 -3.62 -13.99
N THR A 501 15.80 -4.13 -13.49
CA THR A 501 17.11 -3.58 -13.82
C THR A 501 17.53 -3.94 -15.25
N ASN A 502 18.46 -3.16 -15.81
CA ASN A 502 19.09 -3.44 -17.09
C ASN A 502 19.73 -4.85 -17.14
N GLU A 503 20.32 -5.30 -16.03
CA GLU A 503 20.86 -6.68 -15.94
C GLU A 503 19.76 -7.74 -16.03
N ALA A 504 18.61 -7.52 -15.38
CA ALA A 504 17.48 -8.44 -15.48
C ALA A 504 16.93 -8.50 -16.90
N HIS A 505 16.84 -7.36 -17.59
CA HIS A 505 16.46 -7.31 -19.01
C HIS A 505 17.47 -8.06 -19.89
N LYS A 506 18.77 -7.86 -19.66
CA LYS A 506 19.82 -8.59 -20.39
C LYS A 506 19.73 -10.11 -20.15
N ALA A 507 19.47 -10.54 -18.92
CA ALA A 507 19.33 -11.95 -18.58
C ALA A 507 18.19 -12.63 -19.36
N VAL A 508 17.09 -11.91 -19.63
CA VAL A 508 16.00 -12.41 -20.50
C VAL A 508 16.51 -12.64 -21.92
N THR A 509 17.23 -11.67 -22.50
CA THR A 509 17.79 -11.80 -23.85
C THR A 509 18.80 -12.93 -23.94
N ASP A 510 19.72 -13.04 -22.97
CA ASP A 510 20.73 -14.10 -22.95
C ASP A 510 20.10 -15.49 -22.80
N ALA A 511 19.13 -15.65 -21.90
CA ALA A 511 18.41 -16.92 -21.72
C ALA A 511 17.61 -17.30 -22.97
N LYS A 512 17.06 -16.32 -23.70
CA LYS A 512 16.37 -16.56 -24.97
C LYS A 512 17.30 -17.09 -26.04
N VAL A 513 18.51 -16.53 -26.16
CA VAL A 513 19.53 -17.02 -27.10
C VAL A 513 19.87 -18.48 -26.79
N GLN A 514 20.11 -18.82 -25.52
CA GLN A 514 20.42 -20.21 -25.13
C GLN A 514 19.27 -21.17 -25.43
N LEU A 515 18.02 -20.76 -25.20
CA LEU A 515 16.84 -21.55 -25.54
C LEU A 515 16.73 -21.75 -27.07
N ASP A 516 16.91 -20.69 -27.85
CA ASP A 516 16.84 -20.76 -29.31
C ASP A 516 17.93 -21.66 -29.89
N GLU A 517 19.14 -21.62 -29.33
CA GLU A 517 20.24 -22.52 -29.70
C GLU A 517 19.93 -23.98 -29.39
N ALA A 518 19.38 -24.27 -28.21
CA ALA A 518 18.97 -25.63 -27.82
C ALA A 518 17.85 -26.17 -28.75
N VAL A 519 16.84 -25.35 -29.04
CA VAL A 519 15.76 -25.70 -29.98
C VAL A 519 16.32 -25.94 -31.39
N LYS A 520 17.23 -25.07 -31.85
CA LYS A 520 17.89 -25.21 -33.16
C LYS A 520 18.74 -26.49 -33.23
N ALA A 521 19.44 -26.86 -32.16
CA ALA A 521 20.23 -28.08 -32.10
C ALA A 521 19.36 -29.33 -32.20
N TYR A 522 18.24 -29.40 -31.45
CA TYR A 522 17.27 -30.48 -31.57
C TYR A 522 16.68 -30.58 -32.98
N ASN A 523 16.30 -29.45 -33.58
CA ASN A 523 15.74 -29.40 -34.93
C ASN A 523 16.73 -29.80 -36.04
N LYS A 524 18.04 -29.82 -35.77
CA LYS A 524 19.08 -30.29 -36.70
C LYS A 524 19.30 -31.80 -36.66
N LEU A 525 18.89 -32.49 -35.60
CA LEU A 525 19.01 -33.94 -35.49
C LEU A 525 18.18 -34.63 -36.58
N THR A 526 18.65 -35.77 -37.09
CA THR A 526 17.83 -36.60 -37.98
C THR A 526 16.63 -37.15 -37.21
N LYS A 527 15.63 -37.66 -37.94
CA LYS A 527 14.44 -38.25 -37.32
C LYS A 527 14.79 -39.40 -36.37
N GLU A 528 15.73 -40.25 -36.76
CA GLU A 528 16.21 -41.38 -35.96
C GLU A 528 16.91 -40.90 -34.68
N GLN A 529 17.69 -39.81 -34.77
CA GLN A 529 18.38 -39.21 -33.62
C GLN A 529 17.39 -38.51 -32.67
N GLN A 530 16.35 -37.87 -33.19
CA GLN A 530 15.29 -37.28 -32.36
C GLN A 530 14.50 -38.34 -31.58
N GLU A 531 14.36 -39.54 -32.13
CA GLU A 531 13.73 -40.69 -31.48
C GLU A 531 14.68 -41.45 -30.52
N SER A 532 15.99 -41.16 -30.56
CA SER A 532 17.01 -41.82 -29.75
C SER A 532 17.22 -41.17 -28.36
N GLN A 533 18.22 -41.64 -27.61
CA GLN A 533 18.65 -40.97 -26.37
C GLN A 533 19.17 -39.55 -26.60
N ASP A 534 19.76 -39.27 -27.78
CA ASP A 534 20.28 -37.94 -28.11
C ASP A 534 19.14 -36.92 -28.22
N GLY A 535 18.04 -37.29 -28.88
CA GLY A 535 16.83 -36.48 -28.95
C GLY A 535 16.22 -36.22 -27.57
N LYS A 536 16.17 -37.24 -26.70
CA LYS A 536 15.71 -37.08 -25.31
C LYS A 536 16.59 -36.14 -24.51
N ALA A 537 17.91 -36.25 -24.64
CA ALA A 537 18.86 -35.36 -23.98
C ALA A 537 18.71 -33.90 -24.47
N ALA A 538 18.55 -33.70 -25.78
CA ALA A 538 18.32 -32.39 -26.36
C ALA A 538 16.99 -31.77 -25.89
N LEU A 539 15.92 -32.55 -25.73
CA LEU A 539 14.65 -32.09 -25.18
C LEU A 539 14.74 -31.71 -23.69
N ASN A 540 15.48 -32.48 -22.89
CA ASN A 540 15.74 -32.12 -21.50
C ASN A 540 16.52 -30.80 -21.39
N LEU A 541 17.49 -30.58 -22.28
CA LEU A 541 18.22 -29.30 -22.35
C LEU A 541 17.28 -28.14 -22.72
N ILE A 542 16.35 -28.34 -23.67
CA ILE A 542 15.33 -27.34 -24.00
C ILE A 542 14.47 -27.02 -22.78
N ASP A 543 14.03 -28.02 -22.02
CA ASP A 543 13.23 -27.85 -20.80
C ASP A 543 13.98 -27.03 -19.73
N GLU A 544 15.28 -27.33 -19.52
CA GLU A 544 16.17 -26.56 -18.65
C GLU A 544 16.28 -25.09 -19.11
N LYS A 545 16.55 -24.85 -20.41
CA LYS A 545 16.69 -23.49 -20.94
C LYS A 545 15.36 -22.73 -20.98
N GLN A 546 14.24 -23.42 -21.19
CA GLN A 546 12.90 -22.85 -21.13
C GLN A 546 12.56 -22.42 -19.70
N THR A 547 12.92 -23.23 -18.71
CA THR A 547 12.78 -22.91 -17.28
C THR A 547 13.62 -21.68 -16.93
N ALA A 548 14.89 -21.65 -17.32
CA ALA A 548 15.77 -20.50 -17.11
C ALA A 548 15.23 -19.21 -17.77
N TYR A 549 14.68 -19.31 -18.99
CA TYR A 549 14.05 -18.19 -19.68
C TYR A 549 12.79 -17.68 -18.96
N ASN A 550 11.94 -18.59 -18.49
CA ASN A 550 10.75 -18.24 -17.72
C ASN A 550 11.12 -17.57 -16.38
N GLU A 551 12.13 -18.08 -15.67
CA GLU A 551 12.64 -17.47 -14.45
C GLU A 551 13.27 -16.09 -14.69
N ALA A 552 14.01 -15.91 -15.78
CA ALA A 552 14.56 -14.61 -16.16
C ALA A 552 13.45 -13.59 -16.39
N PHE A 553 12.37 -13.99 -17.06
CA PHE A 553 11.21 -13.12 -17.26
C PHE A 553 10.47 -12.80 -15.95
N ALA A 554 10.29 -13.78 -15.07
CA ALA A 554 9.66 -13.56 -13.76
C ALA A 554 10.48 -12.54 -12.93
N LYS A 555 11.81 -12.64 -12.95
CA LYS A 555 12.72 -11.65 -12.33
C LYS A 555 12.66 -10.28 -13.01
N ALA A 556 12.32 -10.23 -14.30
CA ALA A 556 12.12 -9.01 -15.06
C ALA A 556 10.69 -8.45 -14.98
N ASN A 557 9.86 -8.94 -14.05
CA ASN A 557 8.48 -8.49 -13.81
C ASN A 557 7.65 -8.40 -15.11
N TYR A 558 7.73 -9.42 -15.96
CA TYR A 558 7.17 -9.38 -17.31
C TYR A 558 5.67 -9.01 -17.36
N SER A 559 5.24 -8.52 -18.52
CA SER A 559 3.85 -8.29 -18.90
C SER A 559 3.52 -9.09 -20.15
N TYR A 560 2.26 -9.53 -20.30
CA TYR A 560 1.77 -10.04 -21.58
C TYR A 560 1.28 -8.90 -22.49
N GLU A 561 1.25 -9.18 -23.78
CA GLU A 561 0.55 -8.41 -24.79
C GLU A 561 0.02 -9.34 -25.88
N TRP A 562 -0.97 -8.88 -26.63
CA TRP A 562 -1.53 -9.62 -27.77
C TRP A 562 -1.02 -9.03 -29.07
N VAL A 563 -0.42 -9.86 -29.92
CA VAL A 563 0.17 -9.46 -31.21
C VAL A 563 -0.50 -10.19 -32.36
N VAL A 564 -0.55 -9.57 -33.54
CA VAL A 564 -1.13 -10.18 -34.74
C VAL A 564 -0.12 -11.10 -35.45
N ASP A 565 1.16 -10.72 -35.45
CA ASP A 565 2.21 -11.53 -36.08
C ASP A 565 2.66 -12.68 -35.18
N LYS A 566 2.33 -13.91 -35.57
CA LYS A 566 2.75 -15.12 -34.88
C LYS A 566 4.25 -15.40 -34.90
N ASN A 567 4.99 -14.72 -35.77
CA ASN A 567 6.45 -14.85 -35.90
C ASN A 567 7.21 -13.77 -35.12
N ALA A 568 6.51 -12.85 -34.44
CA ALA A 568 7.17 -11.87 -33.60
C ALA A 568 8.06 -12.56 -32.57
N ALA A 569 9.26 -12.00 -32.35
CA ALA A 569 10.33 -12.65 -31.59
C ALA A 569 9.95 -12.96 -30.13
N ASN A 570 8.96 -12.25 -29.60
CA ASN A 570 8.51 -12.30 -28.21
C ASN A 570 7.22 -13.10 -27.99
N VAL A 571 6.69 -13.76 -29.03
CA VAL A 571 5.52 -14.65 -28.90
C VAL A 571 5.84 -15.81 -27.96
N VAL A 572 4.87 -16.13 -27.09
CA VAL A 572 4.97 -17.26 -26.15
C VAL A 572 4.90 -18.57 -26.93
N LYS A 573 5.94 -19.39 -26.78
CA LYS A 573 5.99 -20.76 -27.29
C LYS A 573 5.97 -21.72 -26.12
N LEU A 574 4.98 -22.60 -26.11
CA LEU A 574 4.86 -23.68 -25.13
C LEU A 574 5.36 -24.96 -25.78
N ILE A 575 6.33 -25.63 -25.16
CA ILE A 575 6.93 -26.85 -25.67
C ILE A 575 6.61 -27.99 -24.72
N SER A 576 6.06 -29.10 -25.23
CA SER A 576 5.81 -30.28 -24.41
C SER A 576 7.13 -30.95 -24.01
N ASN A 577 7.35 -31.13 -22.71
CA ASN A 577 8.58 -31.75 -22.21
C ASN A 577 8.59 -33.28 -22.41
N THR A 578 9.62 -33.96 -21.89
CA THR A 578 9.75 -35.43 -22.02
C THR A 578 8.63 -36.24 -21.37
N ALA A 579 7.88 -35.64 -20.45
CA ALA A 579 6.66 -36.19 -19.88
C ALA A 579 5.39 -35.68 -20.55
N GLY A 580 5.51 -35.03 -21.72
CA GLY A 580 4.43 -34.42 -22.50
C GLY A 580 3.78 -33.20 -21.85
N LYS A 581 4.31 -32.70 -20.74
CA LYS A 581 3.70 -31.62 -19.96
C LYS A 581 4.05 -30.25 -20.53
N PHE A 582 3.10 -29.33 -20.47
CA PHE A 582 3.30 -27.89 -20.69
C PHE A 582 2.13 -27.11 -20.08
N GLU A 583 2.33 -25.82 -19.82
CA GLU A 583 1.34 -25.00 -19.12
C GLU A 583 1.39 -23.53 -19.53
N ILE A 584 0.33 -22.80 -19.22
CA ILE A 584 0.26 -21.35 -19.32
C ILE A 584 -0.35 -20.78 -18.03
N THR A 585 0.22 -19.70 -17.52
CA THR A 585 -0.23 -19.01 -16.29
C THR A 585 -0.37 -17.52 -16.55
N GLY A 586 -0.91 -16.77 -15.59
CA GLY A 586 -0.98 -15.32 -15.68
C GLY A 586 -2.07 -14.81 -16.64
N LEU A 587 -3.10 -15.60 -16.92
CA LEU A 587 -4.20 -15.23 -17.82
C LEU A 587 -5.47 -14.86 -17.04
N ASN A 588 -6.25 -13.94 -17.61
CA ASN A 588 -7.61 -13.69 -17.16
C ASN A 588 -8.52 -14.90 -17.47
N ALA A 589 -9.60 -15.06 -16.71
CA ALA A 589 -10.65 -16.02 -17.03
C ALA A 589 -11.22 -15.74 -18.44
N GLY A 590 -11.42 -16.80 -19.22
CA GLY A 590 -11.84 -16.68 -20.62
C GLY A 590 -11.59 -17.94 -21.43
N GLU A 591 -11.89 -17.84 -22.73
CA GLU A 591 -11.70 -18.90 -23.72
C GLU A 591 -10.50 -18.55 -24.61
N TYR A 592 -9.65 -19.55 -24.83
CA TYR A 592 -8.40 -19.42 -25.57
C TYR A 592 -8.21 -20.63 -26.50
N SER A 593 -7.18 -20.61 -27.32
CA SER A 593 -6.85 -21.75 -28.17
C SER A 593 -5.34 -21.93 -28.34
N LEU A 594 -4.92 -23.18 -28.53
CA LEU A 594 -3.54 -23.53 -28.88
C LEU A 594 -3.43 -23.78 -30.39
N GLU A 595 -2.54 -23.05 -31.07
CA GLU A 595 -2.13 -23.35 -32.45
C GLU A 595 -0.83 -24.16 -32.42
N GLU A 596 -0.85 -25.42 -32.86
CA GLU A 596 0.36 -26.23 -32.95
C GLU A 596 1.25 -25.72 -34.10
N THR A 597 2.47 -25.28 -33.82
CA THR A 597 3.45 -24.86 -34.84
C THR A 597 4.36 -26.00 -35.26
N GLN A 598 4.67 -26.92 -34.35
CA GLN A 598 5.53 -28.08 -34.58
C GLN A 598 4.95 -29.31 -33.87
N ALA A 599 4.76 -30.40 -34.61
CA ALA A 599 4.30 -31.67 -34.06
C ALA A 599 5.46 -32.47 -33.44
N PRO A 600 5.17 -33.41 -32.52
CA PRO A 600 6.17 -34.41 -32.09
C PRO A 600 6.74 -35.18 -33.28
N THR A 601 8.01 -35.57 -33.21
CA THR A 601 8.65 -36.38 -34.25
C THR A 601 7.87 -37.67 -34.52
N GLY A 602 7.58 -37.95 -35.79
CA GLY A 602 6.79 -39.12 -36.20
C GLY A 602 5.27 -38.96 -36.13
N TYR A 603 4.77 -37.80 -35.69
CA TYR A 603 3.34 -37.48 -35.61
C TYR A 603 2.93 -36.41 -36.62
N ALA A 604 1.67 -36.46 -37.05
CA ALA A 604 1.10 -35.46 -37.93
C ALA A 604 0.82 -34.17 -37.15
N LYS A 605 1.03 -33.02 -37.80
CA LYS A 605 0.63 -31.71 -37.29
C LYS A 605 -0.90 -31.61 -37.19
N LEU A 606 -1.39 -31.00 -36.12
CA LEU A 606 -2.81 -30.75 -35.92
C LEU A 606 -3.37 -29.86 -37.05
N SER A 607 -4.54 -30.24 -37.56
CA SER A 607 -5.25 -29.51 -38.62
C SER A 607 -6.12 -28.37 -38.09
N SER A 608 -6.34 -28.31 -36.78
CA SER A 608 -7.19 -27.33 -36.11
C SER A 608 -6.61 -26.94 -34.77
N ASP A 609 -6.93 -25.73 -34.33
CA ASP A 609 -6.56 -25.24 -33.00
C ASP A 609 -7.24 -26.08 -31.89
N VAL A 610 -6.60 -26.13 -30.73
CA VAL A 610 -7.14 -26.81 -29.54
C VAL A 610 -7.69 -25.77 -28.58
N SER A 611 -9.01 -25.68 -28.46
CA SER A 611 -9.67 -24.77 -27.54
C SER A 611 -9.47 -25.20 -26.09
N PHE A 612 -9.33 -24.21 -25.19
CA PHE A 612 -9.27 -24.42 -23.76
C PHE A 612 -9.87 -23.23 -23.00
N LYS A 613 -10.39 -23.52 -21.82
CA LYS A 613 -10.98 -22.54 -20.92
C LYS A 613 -10.06 -22.28 -19.73
N VAL A 614 -9.97 -21.01 -19.34
CA VAL A 614 -9.33 -20.56 -18.11
C VAL A 614 -10.40 -20.02 -17.17
N ASN A 615 -10.39 -20.47 -15.91
CA ASN A 615 -11.31 -20.04 -14.85
C ASN A 615 -10.59 -20.10 -13.48
N ASP A 616 -11.36 -19.99 -12.40
CA ASP A 616 -10.86 -19.92 -11.02
C ASP A 616 -10.14 -21.17 -10.50
N THR A 617 -10.33 -22.31 -11.17
CA THR A 617 -9.84 -23.63 -10.74
C THR A 617 -9.23 -24.43 -11.89
N SER A 618 -9.12 -23.85 -13.09
CA SER A 618 -8.68 -24.56 -14.30
C SER A 618 -7.22 -25.00 -14.24
N TYR A 619 -6.42 -24.42 -13.33
CA TYR A 619 -5.03 -24.79 -13.15
C TYR A 619 -4.85 -25.85 -12.05
N SER A 620 -5.57 -25.73 -10.93
CA SER A 620 -5.43 -26.65 -9.79
C SER A 620 -6.31 -27.89 -9.88
N GLU A 621 -7.55 -27.76 -10.35
CA GLU A 621 -8.56 -28.82 -10.40
C GLU A 621 -8.82 -29.31 -11.82
N GLY A 622 -8.54 -28.47 -12.83
CA GLY A 622 -8.73 -28.82 -14.24
C GLY A 622 -10.19 -28.85 -14.69
N ALA A 623 -10.49 -29.72 -15.65
CA ALA A 623 -11.82 -29.87 -16.24
C ALA A 623 -12.22 -31.35 -16.36
N SER A 624 -13.50 -31.63 -16.64
CA SER A 624 -13.97 -32.98 -16.92
C SER A 624 -13.23 -33.58 -18.13
N ASN A 625 -12.80 -34.83 -18.02
CA ASN A 625 -11.97 -35.58 -18.99
C ASN A 625 -10.50 -35.15 -19.07
N ASP A 626 -10.03 -34.32 -18.14
CA ASP A 626 -8.61 -34.10 -17.94
C ASP A 626 -7.90 -35.38 -17.52
N ILE A 627 -6.59 -35.39 -17.75
CA ILE A 627 -5.68 -36.43 -17.27
C ILE A 627 -4.71 -35.82 -16.27
N ALA A 628 -4.02 -36.67 -15.52
CA ALA A 628 -3.08 -36.19 -14.52
C ALA A 628 -1.93 -35.42 -15.14
N TYR A 629 -1.64 -34.20 -14.67
CA TYR A 629 -0.43 -33.50 -15.08
C TYR A 629 0.80 -34.31 -14.65
N ASP A 630 0.88 -34.62 -13.37
CA ASP A 630 1.81 -35.55 -12.76
C ASP A 630 1.17 -36.93 -12.58
N LYS A 631 1.72 -37.97 -13.23
CA LYS A 631 1.12 -39.33 -13.25
C LYS A 631 0.77 -39.87 -11.86
N ASP A 632 1.60 -39.56 -10.87
CA ASP A 632 1.51 -40.12 -9.51
C ASP A 632 0.82 -39.19 -8.51
N SER A 633 0.29 -38.04 -8.96
CA SER A 633 -0.34 -37.04 -8.08
C SER A 633 -1.73 -37.43 -7.60
N GLY A 634 -2.40 -38.37 -8.27
CA GLY A 634 -3.81 -38.70 -8.02
C GLY A 634 -4.81 -37.61 -8.43
N LYS A 635 -4.35 -36.52 -9.08
CA LYS A 635 -5.20 -35.43 -9.60
C LYS A 635 -5.32 -35.51 -11.11
N THR A 636 -6.47 -35.12 -11.65
CA THR A 636 -6.72 -34.99 -13.11
C THR A 636 -6.93 -33.52 -13.46
N ASP A 637 -5.83 -32.80 -13.63
CA ASP A 637 -5.78 -31.34 -13.67
C ASP A 637 -5.21 -30.78 -14.99
N ALA A 638 -5.00 -31.62 -16.01
CA ALA A 638 -4.43 -31.21 -17.28
C ALA A 638 -5.23 -31.69 -18.50
N GLN A 639 -5.45 -30.77 -19.44
CA GLN A 639 -6.14 -31.08 -20.69
C GLN A 639 -5.30 -32.01 -21.56
N LYS A 640 -5.90 -33.12 -22.01
CA LYS A 640 -5.27 -34.05 -22.95
C LYS A 640 -5.23 -33.44 -24.36
N VAL A 641 -4.02 -33.29 -24.92
CA VAL A 641 -3.81 -32.80 -26.30
C VAL A 641 -3.31 -33.94 -27.18
N VAL A 642 -4.18 -34.45 -28.06
CA VAL A 642 -3.98 -35.70 -28.82
C VAL A 642 -3.35 -35.45 -30.20
N ASN A 643 -2.26 -36.15 -30.56
CA ASN A 643 -1.77 -36.22 -31.94
C ASN A 643 -1.92 -37.63 -32.54
N LYS A 644 -1.98 -37.66 -33.88
CA LYS A 644 -2.07 -38.88 -34.68
C LYS A 644 -0.70 -39.23 -35.26
N LYS A 645 -0.30 -40.50 -35.17
CA LYS A 645 0.98 -40.99 -35.72
C LYS A 645 0.91 -40.98 -37.25
N VAL A 646 2.01 -40.60 -37.91
CA VAL A 646 2.07 -40.69 -39.38
C VAL A 646 2.24 -42.15 -39.77
N THR A 647 1.19 -42.76 -40.32
CA THR A 647 1.26 -44.09 -40.92
C THR A 647 1.36 -43.94 -42.43
N ILE A 648 2.47 -44.40 -43.01
CA ILE A 648 2.55 -44.59 -44.46
C ILE A 648 1.96 -45.98 -44.71
N PRO A 649 0.90 -46.13 -45.52
CA PRO A 649 0.43 -47.46 -45.88
C PRO A 649 1.55 -48.19 -46.60
N GLN A 650 1.89 -49.41 -46.15
CA GLN A 650 2.76 -50.29 -46.94
C GLN A 650 2.04 -50.62 -48.25
N THR A 651 2.32 -49.89 -49.32
CA THR A 651 1.88 -50.23 -50.67
C THR A 651 2.78 -51.36 -51.19
N GLY A 652 2.48 -52.56 -50.73
CA GLY A 652 3.22 -53.79 -51.03
C GLY A 652 2.61 -55.02 -50.35
N GLY A 653 1.29 -55.04 -50.16
CA GLY A 653 0.60 -56.19 -49.55
C GLY A 653 0.59 -57.43 -50.46
N ILE A 654 0.06 -58.53 -49.93
CA ILE A 654 -0.08 -59.85 -50.60
C ILE A 654 -0.63 -59.75 -52.03
N GLY A 655 -1.50 -58.77 -52.33
CA GLY A 655 -2.03 -58.55 -53.67
C GLY A 655 -0.95 -58.33 -54.73
N THR A 656 0.09 -57.54 -54.43
CA THR A 656 1.20 -57.28 -55.37
C THR A 656 2.01 -58.55 -55.65
N ILE A 657 2.24 -59.37 -54.62
CA ILE A 657 2.92 -60.67 -54.75
C ILE A 657 2.08 -61.61 -55.61
N LEU A 658 0.75 -61.66 -55.36
CA LEU A 658 -0.17 -62.49 -56.14
C LEU A 658 -0.20 -62.09 -57.62
N PHE A 659 -0.29 -60.79 -57.93
CA PHE A 659 -0.25 -60.30 -59.31
C PHE A 659 1.09 -60.54 -60.00
N THR A 660 2.20 -60.44 -59.26
CA THR A 660 3.55 -60.73 -59.80
C THR A 660 3.71 -62.23 -60.12
N ILE A 661 3.21 -63.12 -59.26
CA ILE A 661 3.25 -64.58 -59.47
C ILE A 661 2.36 -64.97 -60.66
N ILE A 662 1.14 -64.43 -60.75
CA ILE A 662 0.23 -64.68 -61.87
C ILE A 662 0.85 -64.16 -63.18
N GLY A 663 1.41 -62.95 -63.18
CA GLY A 663 2.10 -62.39 -64.34
C GLY A 663 3.28 -63.25 -64.81
N LEU A 664 4.11 -63.73 -63.89
CA LEU A 664 5.23 -64.64 -64.19
C LEU A 664 4.75 -66.00 -64.72
N SER A 665 3.64 -66.51 -64.20
CA SER A 665 3.04 -67.78 -64.63
C SER A 665 2.46 -67.69 -66.05
N ILE A 666 1.83 -66.56 -66.40
CA ILE A 666 1.35 -66.28 -67.76
C ILE A 666 2.53 -66.17 -68.73
N MET A 667 3.60 -65.48 -68.35
CA MET A 667 4.80 -65.38 -69.19
C MET A 667 5.49 -66.74 -69.41
N LEU A 668 5.59 -67.58 -68.37
CA LEU A 668 6.09 -68.95 -68.49
C LEU A 668 5.19 -69.80 -69.40
N GLY A 669 3.87 -69.67 -69.29
CA GLY A 669 2.91 -70.34 -70.17
C GLY A 669 3.08 -69.93 -71.64
N ALA A 670 3.26 -68.64 -71.92
CA ALA A 670 3.50 -68.13 -73.27
C ALA A 670 4.81 -68.67 -73.88
N VAL A 671 5.89 -68.74 -73.10
CA VAL A 671 7.19 -69.29 -73.54
C VAL A 671 7.09 -70.79 -73.88
N VAL A 672 6.35 -71.57 -73.07
CA VAL A 672 6.12 -73.00 -73.34
C VAL A 672 5.29 -73.20 -74.63
N ILE A 673 4.26 -72.38 -74.85
CA ILE A 673 3.43 -72.43 -76.06
C ILE A 673 4.25 -72.01 -77.30
N MET A 674 5.11 -70.99 -77.20
CA MET A 674 6.00 -70.58 -78.28
C MET A 674 7.02 -71.66 -78.64
N LYS A 675 7.60 -72.36 -77.65
CA LYS A 675 8.52 -73.49 -77.91
C LYS A 675 7.82 -74.70 -78.52
N ARG A 676 6.56 -74.98 -78.17
CA ARG A 676 5.76 -76.05 -78.78
C ARG A 676 5.41 -75.77 -80.25
N ARG A 677 5.17 -74.51 -80.61
CA ARG A 677 4.95 -74.10 -82.01
C ARG A 677 6.22 -74.20 -82.87
N GLN A 678 7.41 -73.98 -82.29
CA GLN A 678 8.68 -74.14 -83.02
C GLN A 678 9.08 -75.62 -83.24
N SER A 679 8.46 -76.59 -82.56
CA SER A 679 8.71 -78.02 -82.78
C SER A 679 7.74 -78.71 -83.74
N GLU A 680 6.73 -77.99 -84.25
CA GLU A 680 5.81 -78.51 -85.29
C GLU A 680 6.14 -77.97 -86.71
N GLU A 681 7.14 -77.08 -86.83
CA GLU A 681 7.65 -76.55 -88.12
C GLU A 681 9.12 -76.93 -88.39
N ALA A 682 9.62 -78.03 -87.81
CA ALA A 682 10.96 -78.58 -88.11
C ALA A 682 10.89 -80.02 -88.63
#